data_AF-A0A1V6F038-F1
#
_entry.id   AF-A0A1V6F038-F1
#
_cell.length_a   1.000
_cell.length_b   1.000
_cell.length_c   1.000
_cell.angle_alpha   90.00
_cell.angle_beta   90.00
_cell.angle_gamma   90.00
#
_symmetry.space_group_name_H-M   'P 1'
#
loop_
_entity.id
_entity.type
_entity.pdbx_description
1 polymer ?
#
loop_
_entity_poly.entity_id
_entity_poly.type
_entity_poly.pdbx_seq_one_letter_code
_entity_poly.pdbx_strand_id
1 'polypeptide(L)'
;MLPVSLALVLGAWLLFNGSNDAPMQEGHRLHGLPLYQAVQRASSDINAFLFSRFMLPSLVTLANKEYTHSAVASHFEKLALDPARLQLTEESRVRVYFIGEGSGYVNALGVNLKGLGIDEGDPRILFPNANTPLQLDRAAAMMSTRLGRLFRRGLGKRNMDAPLMPGDFIDLGMLPAGAQLNFFLIAFDGQGHNTYSVLKERNPDGIDHMVAMAVEGTSYLLLSFEDMFRGGDSDYEDCVFAVEMSMDNVAALIGKLDPWRRFKQVVKWSVIAAVVFGGPSTVLLIRRRIRRKRLNRAYDAASAALKQSRAREAVKILREVKEQADDKTYIAMSRLEAAALETVRDAAELAALYDEVEEPFTELETASLLAGRAQVEADRIEAFDPLRASWRGRESHSAEWLVLEAEALARRDKSTGALALLEHKSFEGASDALRLARMALLKDHGAEAQALLERALALAPHDPQVLRCLALRQESLGHHDFALDAWKRAVHAAPADPFIRDGVAEFYRRQGRYEAALRLWHGALAPPTLDIIWTKFLFWRRAACPFPADLSTLSSPPGELRPLIGFMRGLPENCFWDPVRFESGAHAHVSLYGRQEVFWLRLLHALQVRNEAEALALVTLSGFGVRSWHPVLERSLARILTYRRSGYMGAGTDLEASCVCVVPVFFEMLEQAAGCAAGEPPPWFMELLDGGNVFAAACIAAGWKAAAQRLEDPGAWPAGMPKFIRGGS
;
A
#
# COMPACT_ATOMS: atom_id res chain seq x y z
N MET A 1 2.23 4.81 10.88
CA MET A 1 3.57 4.37 11.34
C MET A 1 3.81 4.96 12.72
N LEU A 2 3.90 4.13 13.76
CA LEU A 2 4.24 4.59 15.10
C LEU A 2 5.64 5.23 15.07
N PRO A 3 5.84 6.42 15.65
CA PRO A 3 7.14 7.07 15.65
C PRO A 3 8.16 6.13 16.32
N VAL A 4 9.35 6.01 15.72
CA VAL A 4 10.45 5.11 16.15
C VAL A 4 10.75 5.23 17.65
N SER A 5 10.52 6.41 18.22
CA SER A 5 10.60 6.70 19.65
C SER A 5 9.61 5.88 20.50
N LEU A 6 8.37 5.72 20.06
CA LEU A 6 7.35 4.94 20.77
C LEU A 6 7.62 3.43 20.64
N ALA A 7 8.16 2.96 19.51
CA ALA A 7 8.56 1.56 19.33
C ALA A 7 9.76 1.17 20.20
N LEU A 8 10.72 2.08 20.40
CA LEU A 8 11.84 1.88 21.33
C LEU A 8 11.37 1.88 22.79
N VAL A 9 10.44 2.77 23.15
CA VAL A 9 9.87 2.82 24.51
C VAL A 9 8.98 1.61 24.79
N LEU A 10 8.11 1.18 23.85
CA LEU A 10 7.33 -0.05 23.99
C LEU A 10 8.20 -1.31 23.98
N GLY A 11 9.27 -1.34 23.18
CA GLY A 11 10.22 -2.45 23.15
C GLY A 11 10.99 -2.59 24.45
N ALA A 12 11.44 -1.47 25.04
CA ALA A 12 12.06 -1.46 26.37
C ALA A 12 11.05 -1.81 27.48
N TRP A 13 9.81 -1.34 27.36
CA TRP A 13 8.75 -1.68 28.31
C TRP A 13 8.44 -3.18 28.29
N LEU A 14 8.28 -3.78 27.10
CA LEU A 14 8.04 -5.24 26.96
C LEU A 14 9.20 -6.11 27.45
N LEU A 15 10.45 -5.64 27.34
CA LEU A 15 11.64 -6.40 27.76
C LEU A 15 11.77 -6.54 29.30
N PHE A 16 11.25 -5.57 30.06
CA PHE A 16 11.45 -5.50 31.51
C PHE A 16 10.14 -5.57 32.34
N ASN A 17 9.00 -5.92 31.73
CA ASN A 17 7.69 -5.96 32.40
C ASN A 17 7.30 -7.38 32.85
N GLY A 18 8.13 -7.97 33.72
CA GLY A 18 7.89 -9.24 34.40
C GLY A 18 8.44 -9.18 35.82
N SER A 19 8.28 -10.24 36.63
CA SER A 19 8.94 -10.27 37.95
C SER A 19 10.45 -10.15 37.78
N ASN A 20 11.04 -9.23 38.54
CA ASN A 20 12.49 -9.03 38.57
C ASN A 20 13.18 -10.08 39.44
N ASP A 21 12.43 -10.82 40.25
CA ASP A 21 12.97 -11.77 41.20
C ASP A 21 13.57 -13.00 40.50
N ALA A 22 14.68 -13.50 41.02
CA ALA A 22 15.25 -14.77 40.63
C ALA A 22 14.25 -15.91 40.95
N PRO A 23 14.02 -16.85 40.03
CA PRO A 23 12.93 -17.83 40.13
C PRO A 23 13.11 -18.91 41.19
N MET A 24 14.34 -19.11 41.70
CA MET A 24 14.66 -20.10 42.74
C MET A 24 15.50 -19.38 43.80
N GLN A 25 14.99 -19.34 45.03
CA GLN A 25 15.63 -18.68 46.16
C GLN A 25 15.41 -19.52 47.41
N GLU A 26 16.44 -19.59 48.26
CA GLU A 26 16.36 -20.28 49.53
C GLU A 26 15.60 -19.44 50.57
N GLY A 27 14.56 -20.02 51.17
CA GLY A 27 13.69 -19.33 52.13
C GLY A 27 14.08 -19.53 53.60
N HIS A 28 15.18 -20.23 53.88
CA HIS A 28 15.63 -20.48 55.26
C HIS A 28 16.34 -19.26 55.83
N ARG A 29 15.98 -18.88 57.07
CA ARG A 29 16.60 -17.76 57.79
C ARG A 29 17.81 -18.26 58.56
N LEU A 30 19.00 -18.07 58.00
CA LEU A 30 20.26 -18.34 58.70
C LEU A 30 20.34 -17.45 59.96
N HIS A 31 20.55 -18.07 61.13
CA HIS A 31 20.57 -17.41 62.44
C HIS A 31 19.33 -16.55 62.78
N GLY A 32 18.19 -16.80 62.14
CA GLY A 32 16.97 -15.99 62.35
C GLY A 32 17.02 -14.59 61.73
N LEU A 33 18.06 -14.26 60.97
CA LEU A 33 18.26 -12.96 60.34
C LEU A 33 17.26 -12.72 59.20
N PRO A 34 16.72 -11.49 59.06
CA PRO A 34 15.82 -11.16 57.96
C PRO A 34 16.57 -11.00 56.63
N LEU A 35 15.92 -11.38 55.53
CA LEU A 35 16.37 -11.03 54.19
C LEU A 35 16.25 -9.51 53.99
N TYR A 36 17.19 -8.91 53.25
CA TYR A 36 17.10 -7.51 52.85
C TYR A 36 15.99 -7.32 51.81
N GLN A 37 16.03 -8.10 50.73
CA GLN A 37 14.99 -8.22 49.71
C GLN A 37 15.14 -9.55 48.97
N ALA A 38 14.19 -9.87 48.06
CA ALA A 38 14.37 -10.98 47.13
C ALA A 38 15.51 -10.70 46.13
N VAL A 39 16.29 -11.73 45.81
CA VAL A 39 17.36 -11.63 44.81
C VAL A 39 16.76 -11.31 43.45
N GLN A 40 17.30 -10.31 42.77
CA GLN A 40 16.86 -9.91 41.44
C GLN A 40 17.69 -10.60 40.36
N ARG A 41 17.03 -11.05 39.29
CA ARG A 41 17.62 -11.78 38.17
C ARG A 41 18.55 -10.89 37.36
N ALA A 42 19.66 -11.44 36.87
CA ALA A 42 20.51 -10.77 35.90
C ALA A 42 19.70 -10.22 34.71
N SER A 43 20.00 -8.99 34.30
CA SER A 43 19.32 -8.29 33.19
C SER A 43 17.80 -8.09 33.37
N SER A 44 17.28 -8.11 34.62
CA SER A 44 15.86 -7.85 34.92
C SER A 44 15.47 -6.37 34.78
N ASP A 45 16.41 -5.45 34.96
CA ASP A 45 16.22 -4.03 34.68
C ASP A 45 17.31 -3.48 33.73
N ILE A 46 17.15 -2.22 33.31
CA ILE A 46 18.07 -1.60 32.34
C ILE A 46 19.51 -1.51 32.85
N ASN A 47 19.71 -1.23 34.15
CA ASN A 47 21.04 -1.11 34.75
C ASN A 47 21.69 -2.50 34.88
N ALA A 48 20.93 -3.51 35.31
CA ALA A 48 21.36 -4.91 35.35
C ALA A 48 21.63 -5.45 33.94
N PHE A 49 20.88 -5.02 32.92
CA PHE A 49 21.15 -5.38 31.53
C PHE A 49 22.46 -4.76 31.04
N LEU A 50 22.69 -3.47 31.31
CA LEU A 50 23.94 -2.79 30.97
C LEU A 50 25.14 -3.40 31.71
N PHE A 51 25.01 -3.64 33.02
CA PHE A 51 26.01 -4.32 33.85
C PHE A 51 26.34 -5.69 33.28
N SER A 52 25.31 -6.52 33.11
CA SER A 52 25.42 -7.83 32.51
C SER A 52 26.14 -7.73 31.17
N ARG A 53 25.74 -6.83 30.27
CA ARG A 53 26.28 -6.78 28.92
C ARG A 53 27.72 -6.29 28.82
N PHE A 54 28.08 -5.27 29.60
CA PHE A 54 29.31 -4.51 29.39
C PHE A 54 30.34 -4.67 30.51
N MET A 55 29.89 -4.90 31.75
CA MET A 55 30.78 -4.92 32.92
C MET A 55 31.06 -6.33 33.43
N LEU A 56 30.02 -7.17 33.56
CA LEU A 56 30.14 -8.53 34.10
C LEU A 56 31.26 -9.36 33.45
N PRO A 57 31.44 -9.41 32.11
CA PRO A 57 32.53 -10.18 31.51
C PRO A 57 33.92 -9.76 32.00
N SER A 58 34.15 -8.45 32.09
CA SER A 58 35.43 -7.89 32.51
C SER A 58 35.67 -8.17 34.00
N LEU A 59 34.63 -8.02 34.83
CA LEU A 59 34.72 -8.24 36.28
C LEU A 59 34.93 -9.72 36.63
N VAL A 60 34.23 -10.64 35.97
CA VAL A 60 34.43 -12.09 36.15
C VAL A 60 35.86 -12.49 35.77
N THR A 61 36.36 -12.02 34.62
CA THR A 61 37.75 -12.33 34.21
C THR A 61 38.80 -11.68 35.11
N LEU A 62 38.48 -10.54 35.71
CA LEU A 62 39.36 -9.85 36.64
C LEU A 62 39.40 -10.57 38.00
N ALA A 63 38.24 -10.95 38.53
CA ALA A 63 38.13 -11.71 39.77
C ALA A 63 38.94 -13.02 39.73
N ASN A 64 38.72 -13.84 38.69
CA ASN A 64 39.44 -15.10 38.49
C ASN A 64 40.96 -14.94 38.31
N LYS A 65 41.44 -13.72 38.05
CA LYS A 65 42.87 -13.45 37.90
C LYS A 65 43.49 -12.95 39.20
N GLU A 66 42.79 -12.07 39.91
CA GLU A 66 43.35 -11.31 41.04
C GLU A 66 43.11 -11.99 42.40
N TYR A 67 42.14 -12.91 42.52
CA TYR A 67 41.81 -13.57 43.80
C TYR A 67 42.42 -14.97 44.00
N THR A 68 43.27 -15.43 43.08
CA THR A 68 44.03 -16.68 43.25
C THR A 68 45.08 -16.56 44.35
N HIS A 69 45.42 -17.67 45.01
CA HIS A 69 46.48 -17.74 46.05
C HIS A 69 47.77 -17.00 45.65
N SER A 70 48.22 -17.18 44.40
CA SER A 70 49.44 -16.53 43.90
C SER A 70 49.33 -15.00 43.77
N ALA A 71 48.17 -14.50 43.34
CA ALA A 71 47.93 -13.08 43.16
C ALA A 71 47.78 -12.39 44.52
N VAL A 72 46.99 -13.00 45.41
CA VAL A 72 46.75 -12.56 46.79
C VAL A 72 48.07 -12.49 47.57
N ALA A 73 48.90 -13.53 47.54
CA ALA A 73 50.20 -13.54 48.22
C ALA A 73 51.16 -12.45 47.71
N SER A 74 51.09 -12.09 46.43
CA SER A 74 51.98 -11.08 45.82
C SER A 74 51.52 -9.63 46.02
N HIS A 75 50.21 -9.41 46.19
CA HIS A 75 49.59 -8.09 46.14
C HIS A 75 48.54 -7.86 47.25
N PHE A 76 48.62 -8.58 48.36
CA PHE A 76 47.66 -8.51 49.47
C PHE A 76 47.40 -7.07 49.92
N GLU A 77 48.44 -6.25 50.11
CA GLU A 77 48.30 -4.84 50.52
C GLU A 77 47.53 -3.96 49.52
N LYS A 78 47.43 -4.36 48.25
CA LYS A 78 46.64 -3.65 47.22
C LYS A 78 45.19 -4.13 47.15
N LEU A 79 44.92 -5.36 47.61
CA LEU A 79 43.60 -6.00 47.64
C LEU A 79 42.92 -5.87 49.01
N ALA A 80 43.68 -5.66 50.07
CA ALA A 80 43.18 -5.34 51.39
C ALA A 80 42.89 -3.82 51.45
N LEU A 81 41.69 -3.43 51.00
CA LEU A 81 41.19 -2.09 51.30
C LEU A 81 40.96 -1.98 52.81
N ASP A 82 41.49 -0.92 53.42
CA ASP A 82 41.24 -0.58 54.82
C ASP A 82 39.71 -0.58 55.09
N PRO A 83 39.21 -1.47 55.96
CA PRO A 83 37.79 -1.57 56.30
C PRO A 83 37.17 -0.24 56.70
N ALA A 84 37.93 0.66 57.34
CA ALA A 84 37.48 1.99 57.74
C ALA A 84 37.18 2.90 56.54
N ARG A 85 37.63 2.54 55.33
CA ARG A 85 37.40 3.29 54.09
C ARG A 85 36.16 2.85 53.33
N LEU A 86 35.48 1.75 53.70
CA LEU A 86 34.23 1.31 53.06
C LEU A 86 33.03 2.17 53.48
N GLN A 87 33.18 3.48 53.31
CA GLN A 87 32.20 4.51 53.61
C GLN A 87 31.90 5.32 52.35
N LEU A 88 30.62 5.58 52.09
CA LEU A 88 30.22 6.43 50.96
C LEU A 88 30.62 7.89 51.24
N THR A 89 31.31 8.53 50.30
CA THR A 89 31.65 9.97 50.38
C THR A 89 30.52 10.87 49.89
N GLU A 90 29.71 10.40 48.94
CA GLU A 90 28.50 11.07 48.46
C GLU A 90 27.32 10.10 48.45
N GLU A 91 26.11 10.66 48.46
CA GLU A 91 24.88 9.90 48.31
C GLU A 91 24.91 9.13 46.97
N SER A 92 24.66 7.83 47.03
CA SER A 92 24.72 6.95 45.86
C SER A 92 23.69 5.84 45.95
N ARG A 93 23.13 5.45 44.80
CA ARG A 93 22.46 4.16 44.69
C ARG A 93 23.51 3.06 44.84
N VAL A 94 23.24 2.05 45.65
CA VAL A 94 24.15 0.93 45.85
C VAL A 94 23.49 -0.37 45.44
N ARG A 95 24.16 -1.15 44.59
CA ARG A 95 23.71 -2.47 44.16
C ARG A 95 24.83 -3.48 44.34
N VAL A 96 24.48 -4.68 44.78
CA VAL A 96 25.44 -5.76 44.99
C VAL A 96 25.12 -6.86 44.00
N TYR A 97 26.06 -7.12 43.09
CA TYR A 97 25.96 -8.13 42.04
C TYR A 97 26.77 -9.37 42.42
N PHE A 98 26.20 -10.56 42.24
CA PHE A 98 26.93 -11.81 42.33
C PHE A 98 27.83 -11.99 41.10
N ILE A 99 29.12 -12.28 41.30
CA ILE A 99 30.10 -12.45 40.23
C ILE A 99 30.39 -13.95 40.01
N GLY A 100 30.64 -14.70 41.08
CA GLY A 100 30.88 -16.14 41.05
C GLY A 100 31.41 -16.67 42.38
N GLU A 101 31.53 -17.99 42.49
CA GLU A 101 32.17 -18.72 43.60
C GLU A 101 33.10 -19.80 43.05
N GLY A 102 34.07 -20.21 43.88
CA GLY A 102 35.05 -21.26 43.58
C GLY A 102 34.97 -22.50 44.48
N SER A 103 34.40 -22.40 45.69
CA SER A 103 34.53 -23.43 46.74
C SER A 103 33.44 -24.52 46.71
N GLY A 104 32.24 -24.19 46.22
CA GLY A 104 31.06 -25.05 46.28
C GLY A 104 30.44 -25.21 47.69
N TYR A 105 30.93 -24.51 48.71
CA TYR A 105 30.33 -24.48 50.05
C TYR A 105 29.12 -23.54 50.10
N VAL A 106 28.12 -23.89 50.92
CA VAL A 106 26.90 -23.07 51.08
C VAL A 106 27.21 -21.85 51.95
N ASN A 107 27.65 -20.78 51.29
CA ASN A 107 27.97 -19.51 51.91
C ASN A 107 26.81 -18.52 51.76
N ALA A 108 26.65 -17.64 52.75
CA ALA A 108 25.66 -16.58 52.71
C ALA A 108 26.29 -15.20 52.92
N LEU A 109 25.97 -14.25 52.04
CA LEU A 109 26.40 -12.87 52.17
C LEU A 109 25.33 -12.03 52.87
N GLY A 110 25.75 -11.27 53.87
CA GLY A 110 24.94 -10.26 54.53
C GLY A 110 25.60 -8.88 54.57
N VAL A 111 24.81 -7.89 54.96
CA VAL A 111 25.26 -6.52 55.20
C VAL A 111 24.66 -5.97 56.49
N ASN A 112 25.42 -5.15 57.19
CA ASN A 112 24.98 -4.43 58.37
C ASN A 112 25.25 -2.93 58.19
N LEU A 113 24.22 -2.17 57.83
CA LEU A 113 24.38 -0.73 57.55
C LEU A 113 24.41 0.13 58.82
N LYS A 114 24.15 -0.44 60.00
CA LYS A 114 24.00 0.26 61.29
C LYS A 114 24.80 -0.37 62.43
N GLY A 115 25.81 -1.17 62.10
CA GLY A 115 26.63 -1.93 63.04
C GLY A 115 27.62 -2.81 62.28
N LEU A 116 28.29 -3.72 62.98
CA LEU A 116 29.30 -4.62 62.44
C LEU A 116 28.97 -6.08 62.75
N GLY A 117 29.11 -6.97 61.77
CA GLY A 117 28.81 -8.40 61.94
C GLY A 117 27.32 -8.67 62.19
N ILE A 118 27.01 -9.77 62.88
CA ILE A 118 25.64 -10.27 63.10
C ILE A 118 25.05 -9.95 64.49
N ASP A 119 25.86 -9.47 65.43
CA ASP A 119 25.45 -9.35 66.85
C ASP A 119 24.98 -7.95 67.26
N GLU A 120 25.22 -6.92 66.45
CA GLU A 120 24.91 -5.51 66.73
C GLU A 120 24.16 -4.86 65.56
N GLY A 121 23.43 -3.78 65.79
CA GLY A 121 22.77 -3.01 64.72
C GLY A 121 21.56 -3.70 64.08
N ASP A 122 21.50 -3.70 62.74
CA ASP A 122 20.40 -4.29 61.93
C ASP A 122 20.98 -5.14 60.77
N PRO A 123 21.59 -6.30 61.07
CA PRO A 123 22.18 -7.17 60.07
C PRO A 123 21.10 -7.85 59.21
N ARG A 124 21.31 -7.85 57.89
CA ARG A 124 20.39 -8.44 56.91
C ARG A 124 21.12 -9.33 55.92
N ILE A 125 20.49 -10.42 55.52
CA ILE A 125 21.01 -11.34 54.51
C ILE A 125 20.68 -10.80 53.11
N LEU A 126 21.70 -10.71 52.26
CA LEU A 126 21.60 -10.32 50.85
C LEU A 126 21.41 -11.55 49.96
N PHE A 127 22.29 -12.53 50.13
CA PHE A 127 22.28 -13.78 49.38
C PHE A 127 22.33 -14.93 50.38
N PRO A 128 21.21 -15.65 50.62
CA PRO A 128 21.16 -16.75 51.59
C PRO A 128 22.01 -17.96 51.20
N ASN A 129 22.27 -18.10 49.91
CA ASN A 129 23.05 -19.19 49.35
C ASN A 129 23.75 -18.66 48.09
N ALA A 130 25.07 -18.59 48.16
CA ALA A 130 25.94 -18.03 47.13
C ALA A 130 26.36 -19.04 46.05
N ASN A 131 25.82 -20.27 46.06
CA ASN A 131 26.19 -21.29 45.09
C ASN A 131 25.66 -21.01 43.69
N THR A 132 26.42 -21.45 42.70
CA THR A 132 26.05 -21.33 41.29
C THR A 132 26.37 -22.60 40.50
N PRO A 133 25.56 -22.96 39.48
CA PRO A 133 25.90 -24.07 38.60
C PRO A 133 27.08 -23.77 37.65
N LEU A 134 27.56 -22.52 37.61
CA LEU A 134 28.68 -22.06 36.79
C LEU A 134 29.74 -21.36 37.65
N GLN A 135 30.70 -22.13 38.15
CA GLN A 135 31.84 -21.64 38.95
C GLN A 135 32.64 -20.55 38.23
N LEU A 136 33.37 -19.75 39.02
CA LEU A 136 34.05 -18.54 38.58
C LEU A 136 35.06 -18.80 37.44
N ASP A 137 35.82 -19.89 37.52
CA ASP A 137 36.81 -20.32 36.52
C ASP A 137 36.18 -20.58 35.14
N ARG A 138 35.07 -21.32 35.12
CA ARG A 138 34.31 -21.64 33.91
C ARG A 138 33.62 -20.39 33.37
N ALA A 139 33.09 -19.54 34.25
CA ALA A 139 32.50 -18.27 33.85
C ALA A 139 33.55 -17.36 33.19
N ALA A 140 34.75 -17.26 33.76
CA ALA A 140 35.86 -16.47 33.22
C ALA A 140 36.36 -17.02 31.88
N ALA A 141 36.56 -18.34 31.77
CA ALA A 141 36.94 -19.00 30.53
C ALA A 141 35.92 -18.70 29.41
N MET A 142 34.62 -18.82 29.70
CA MET A 142 33.55 -18.50 28.76
C MET A 142 33.57 -17.02 28.36
N MET A 143 33.66 -16.09 29.32
CA MET A 143 33.54 -14.65 29.08
C MET A 143 34.82 -13.99 28.54
N SER A 144 35.95 -14.69 28.53
CA SER A 144 37.20 -14.21 27.94
C SER A 144 37.10 -14.00 26.41
N THR A 145 36.29 -14.78 25.69
CA THR A 145 36.19 -14.77 24.22
C THR A 145 35.14 -13.79 23.68
N ARG A 146 35.35 -13.21 22.48
CA ARG A 146 34.35 -12.31 21.84
C ARG A 146 32.97 -12.96 21.66
N LEU A 147 32.96 -14.24 21.27
CA LEU A 147 31.73 -15.03 21.07
C LEU A 147 31.03 -15.32 22.40
N GLY A 148 31.75 -15.71 23.45
CA GLY A 148 31.17 -15.96 24.78
C GLY A 148 30.65 -14.69 25.47
N ARG A 149 31.24 -13.52 25.20
CA ARG A 149 30.68 -12.22 25.63
C ARG A 149 29.35 -11.89 24.94
N LEU A 150 29.16 -12.34 23.69
CA LEU A 150 27.98 -12.06 22.87
C LEU A 150 26.85 -13.08 23.12
N PHE A 151 27.20 -14.35 23.25
CA PHE A 151 26.26 -15.47 23.36
C PHE A 151 26.61 -16.33 24.58
N ARG A 152 25.85 -16.16 25.67
CA ARG A 152 26.01 -16.90 26.93
C ARG A 152 25.27 -18.24 26.92
N ARG A 153 25.57 -19.09 25.94
CA ARG A 153 25.05 -20.45 25.91
C ARG A 153 25.85 -21.30 26.91
N GLY A 154 25.17 -21.88 27.91
CA GLY A 154 25.80 -22.79 28.87
C GLY A 154 25.87 -22.32 30.33
N LEU A 155 25.06 -21.33 30.76
CA LEU A 155 24.99 -20.87 32.16
C LEU A 155 24.54 -21.93 33.19
N GLY A 156 24.13 -23.13 32.75
CA GLY A 156 23.50 -24.14 33.62
C GLY A 156 22.02 -23.81 33.91
N LYS A 157 21.35 -24.71 34.63
CA LYS A 157 19.99 -24.50 35.15
C LYS A 157 20.06 -24.33 36.66
N ARG A 158 19.35 -23.33 37.20
CA ARG A 158 19.21 -23.14 38.66
C ARG A 158 18.56 -24.37 39.30
N ASN A 159 18.96 -24.68 40.52
CA ASN A 159 18.27 -25.59 41.43
C ASN A 159 18.33 -25.00 42.85
N MET A 160 17.77 -25.69 43.85
CA MET A 160 17.76 -25.18 45.23
C MET A 160 19.15 -25.14 45.87
N ASP A 161 20.07 -26.02 45.45
CA ASP A 161 21.42 -26.12 46.02
C ASP A 161 22.38 -25.09 45.41
N ALA A 162 22.07 -24.59 44.20
CA ALA A 162 22.82 -23.59 43.46
C ALA A 162 21.86 -22.57 42.80
N PRO A 163 21.29 -21.65 43.59
CA PRO A 163 20.22 -20.77 43.13
C PRO A 163 20.73 -19.56 42.33
N LEU A 164 21.99 -19.13 42.46
CA LEU A 164 22.49 -17.89 41.85
C LEU A 164 23.11 -18.09 40.46
N MET A 165 23.08 -17.01 39.66
CA MET A 165 23.79 -16.89 38.38
C MET A 165 24.61 -15.59 38.37
N PRO A 166 25.79 -15.58 37.71
CA PRO A 166 26.57 -14.36 37.53
C PRO A 166 25.73 -13.21 36.97
N GLY A 167 25.71 -12.09 37.70
CA GLY A 167 24.95 -10.88 37.40
C GLY A 167 23.59 -10.76 38.08
N ASP A 168 23.13 -11.76 38.84
CA ASP A 168 22.04 -11.58 39.81
C ASP A 168 22.44 -10.55 40.87
N PHE A 169 21.46 -9.84 41.44
CA PHE A 169 21.79 -8.71 42.30
C PHE A 169 20.75 -8.39 43.37
N ILE A 170 21.20 -7.61 44.36
CA ILE A 170 20.37 -6.94 45.36
C ILE A 170 20.56 -5.44 45.21
N ASP A 171 19.46 -4.69 45.29
CA ASP A 171 19.45 -3.22 45.27
C ASP A 171 19.28 -2.71 46.69
N LEU A 172 20.33 -2.11 47.25
CA LEU A 172 20.30 -1.49 48.59
C LEU A 172 19.64 -0.11 48.56
N GLY A 173 19.20 0.36 47.39
CA GLY A 173 18.58 1.66 47.22
C GLY A 173 19.59 2.80 47.30
N MET A 174 19.07 4.01 47.55
CA MET A 174 19.87 5.22 47.74
C MET A 174 20.39 5.25 49.19
N LEU A 175 21.71 5.22 49.35
CA LEU A 175 22.36 5.33 50.66
C LEU A 175 22.99 6.73 50.80
N PRO A 176 22.85 7.38 51.98
CA PRO A 176 23.39 8.72 52.19
C PRO A 176 24.91 8.73 52.28
N ALA A 177 25.50 9.91 52.05
CA ALA A 177 26.91 10.15 52.36
C ALA A 177 27.20 9.81 53.83
N GLY A 178 28.34 9.18 54.10
CA GLY A 178 28.73 8.69 55.42
C GLY A 178 28.23 7.29 55.77
N ALA A 179 27.37 6.66 54.94
CA ALA A 179 26.93 5.29 55.18
C ALA A 179 28.10 4.31 55.09
N GLN A 180 28.25 3.45 56.11
CA GLN A 180 29.23 2.37 56.13
C GLN A 180 28.66 1.11 55.48
N LEU A 181 29.46 0.45 54.65
CA LEU A 181 29.11 -0.78 53.95
C LEU A 181 29.80 -1.97 54.62
N ASN A 182 29.27 -2.39 55.77
CA ASN A 182 29.83 -3.49 56.53
C ASN A 182 29.24 -4.84 56.06
N PHE A 183 29.96 -5.51 55.16
CA PHE A 183 29.59 -6.85 54.70
C PHE A 183 30.07 -7.93 55.67
N PHE A 184 29.37 -9.06 55.69
CA PHE A 184 29.80 -10.26 56.40
C PHE A 184 29.42 -11.51 55.61
N LEU A 185 30.21 -12.57 55.77
CA LEU A 185 29.96 -13.89 55.21
C LEU A 185 29.61 -14.84 56.35
N ILE A 186 28.53 -15.62 56.20
CA ILE A 186 28.27 -16.80 57.03
C ILE A 186 28.70 -17.99 56.19
N ALA A 187 29.81 -18.61 56.57
CA ALA A 187 30.41 -19.74 55.88
C ALA A 187 30.02 -21.07 56.53
N PHE A 188 29.80 -22.08 55.70
CA PHE A 188 29.53 -23.46 56.15
C PHE A 188 30.70 -24.38 55.78
N ASP A 189 31.63 -24.55 56.71
CA ASP A 189 32.88 -25.32 56.53
C ASP A 189 32.71 -26.83 56.72
N GLY A 190 31.46 -27.32 56.78
CA GLY A 190 31.11 -28.71 57.06
C GLY A 190 31.23 -29.14 58.52
N GLN A 191 31.75 -28.29 59.42
CA GLN A 191 31.81 -28.51 60.88
C GLN A 191 30.93 -27.56 61.70
N GLY A 192 30.50 -26.44 61.12
CA GLY A 192 29.56 -25.51 61.72
C GLY A 192 29.31 -24.26 60.86
N HIS A 193 28.73 -23.23 61.46
CA HIS A 193 28.59 -21.90 60.84
C HIS A 193 29.60 -20.94 61.46
N ASN A 194 30.54 -20.44 60.66
CA ASN A 194 31.43 -19.35 61.06
C ASN A 194 30.95 -18.05 60.40
N THR A 195 31.08 -16.93 61.11
CA THR A 195 30.77 -15.61 60.57
C THR A 195 32.04 -14.79 60.45
N TYR A 196 32.32 -14.34 59.23
CA TYR A 196 33.47 -13.53 58.89
C TYR A 196 33.02 -12.12 58.51
N SER A 197 33.68 -11.12 59.09
CA SER A 197 33.39 -9.71 58.91
C SER A 197 34.55 -8.99 58.21
N VAL A 198 34.29 -7.74 57.85
CA VAL A 198 35.30 -6.81 57.32
C VAL A 198 36.47 -6.57 58.29
N LEU A 199 36.27 -6.71 59.60
CA LEU A 199 37.32 -6.48 60.60
C LEU A 199 37.95 -7.80 61.08
N LYS A 200 39.26 -7.91 60.90
CA LYS A 200 40.08 -9.01 61.40
C LYS A 200 39.85 -9.35 62.87
N GLU A 201 39.71 -8.33 63.72
CA GLU A 201 39.57 -8.50 65.17
C GLU A 201 38.23 -9.11 65.58
N ARG A 202 37.24 -9.09 64.68
CA ARG A 202 35.92 -9.69 64.91
C ARG A 202 35.81 -11.10 64.33
N ASN A 203 36.79 -11.53 63.54
CA ASN A 203 36.78 -12.86 62.94
C ASN A 203 37.19 -13.91 63.98
N PRO A 204 36.54 -15.08 64.05
CA PRO A 204 36.78 -16.09 65.09
C PRO A 204 38.23 -16.58 65.24
N ASP A 205 39.04 -16.49 64.18
CA ASP A 205 40.46 -16.86 64.11
C ASP A 205 41.41 -15.67 64.07
N GLY A 206 40.89 -14.44 64.02
CA GLY A 206 41.70 -13.23 64.00
C GLY A 206 42.50 -13.03 62.73
N ILE A 207 42.06 -13.54 61.56
CA ILE A 207 42.65 -13.24 60.25
C ILE A 207 41.68 -12.46 59.33
N ASP A 208 42.22 -11.89 58.26
CA ASP A 208 41.42 -11.18 57.25
C ASP A 208 40.74 -12.19 56.32
N HIS A 209 39.41 -12.29 56.40
CA HIS A 209 38.62 -13.16 55.53
C HIS A 209 38.00 -12.45 54.33
N MET A 210 38.17 -11.14 54.24
CA MET A 210 37.58 -10.32 53.19
C MET A 210 38.63 -9.46 52.52
N VAL A 211 38.62 -9.45 51.20
CA VAL A 211 39.43 -8.55 50.36
C VAL A 211 38.53 -7.77 49.43
N ALA A 212 38.94 -6.56 49.06
CA ALA A 212 38.17 -5.71 48.16
C ALA A 212 39.07 -4.90 47.23
N MET A 213 38.68 -4.77 45.97
CA MET A 213 39.43 -4.05 44.95
C MET A 213 38.54 -3.05 44.23
N ALA A 214 38.88 -1.77 44.33
CA ALA A 214 38.23 -0.71 43.57
C ALA A 214 38.67 -0.78 42.10
N VAL A 215 37.72 -0.94 41.18
CA VAL A 215 38.02 -1.09 39.75
C VAL A 215 38.15 0.30 39.11
N GLU A 216 39.39 0.72 38.86
CA GLU A 216 39.72 2.07 38.40
C GLU A 216 38.94 2.48 37.13
N GLY A 217 38.40 3.71 37.14
CA GLY A 217 37.63 4.26 36.03
C GLY A 217 36.21 3.72 35.90
N THR A 218 35.77 2.85 36.81
CA THR A 218 34.43 2.25 36.83
C THR A 218 33.64 2.62 38.10
N SER A 219 32.37 2.25 38.16
CA SER A 219 31.46 2.39 39.31
C SER A 219 31.46 1.18 40.25
N TYR A 220 32.41 0.25 40.12
CA TYR A 220 32.36 -1.04 40.81
C TYR A 220 33.55 -1.24 41.75
N LEU A 221 33.22 -1.73 42.95
CA LEU A 221 34.13 -2.30 43.93
C LEU A 221 33.94 -3.82 43.90
N LEU A 222 34.98 -4.57 43.57
CA LEU A 222 34.96 -6.04 43.70
C LEU A 222 35.23 -6.41 45.16
N LEU A 223 34.43 -7.32 45.69
CA LEU A 223 34.44 -7.80 47.06
C LEU A 223 34.59 -9.33 47.02
N SER A 224 35.50 -9.88 47.81
CA SER A 224 35.79 -11.30 47.82
C SER A 224 36.00 -11.81 49.24
N PHE A 225 35.62 -13.06 49.50
CA PHE A 225 35.81 -13.71 50.79
C PHE A 225 36.52 -15.05 50.66
N GLU A 226 37.26 -15.39 51.72
CA GLU A 226 37.80 -16.71 52.04
C GLU A 226 36.87 -17.36 53.09
N ASP A 227 36.37 -18.57 52.82
CA ASP A 227 35.30 -19.21 53.58
C ASP A 227 35.78 -20.21 54.65
N MET A 228 37.07 -20.58 54.68
CA MET A 228 37.60 -21.58 55.61
C MET A 228 38.31 -21.00 56.83
N PHE A 229 38.02 -21.53 58.02
CA PHE A 229 38.69 -21.17 59.27
C PHE A 229 40.21 -21.35 59.19
N ARG A 230 40.97 -20.35 59.67
CA ARG A 230 42.44 -20.20 59.53
C ARG A 230 42.94 -19.98 58.11
N GLY A 231 42.07 -19.60 57.17
CA GLY A 231 42.44 -19.09 55.86
C GLY A 231 42.72 -20.17 54.82
N GLY A 232 42.14 -21.36 55.00
CA GLY A 232 41.99 -22.37 53.94
C GLY A 232 43.19 -22.60 53.04
N ASP A 233 42.92 -22.57 51.75
CA ASP A 233 43.90 -22.54 50.66
C ASP A 233 44.37 -21.11 50.33
N SER A 234 43.83 -20.10 51.02
CA SER A 234 44.20 -18.69 50.92
C SER A 234 44.01 -18.14 49.50
N ASP A 235 43.12 -18.74 48.73
CA ASP A 235 42.52 -18.10 47.57
C ASP A 235 41.18 -17.49 47.97
N TYR A 236 41.00 -16.21 47.66
CA TYR A 236 39.82 -15.48 48.13
C TYR A 236 38.72 -15.56 47.06
N GLU A 237 38.67 -16.63 46.27
CA GLU A 237 37.71 -16.79 45.17
C GLU A 237 36.43 -17.53 45.57
N ASP A 238 36.33 -17.95 46.83
CA ASP A 238 35.18 -18.69 47.37
C ASP A 238 33.86 -17.94 47.20
N CYS A 239 33.85 -16.61 47.35
CA CYS A 239 32.63 -15.82 47.23
C CYS A 239 32.91 -14.41 46.72
N VAL A 240 32.62 -14.16 45.43
CA VAL A 240 32.93 -12.89 44.76
C VAL A 240 31.66 -12.09 44.40
N PHE A 241 31.66 -10.82 44.78
CA PHE A 241 30.59 -9.86 44.51
C PHE A 241 31.13 -8.55 43.93
N ALA A 242 30.29 -7.81 43.21
CA ALA A 242 30.59 -6.45 42.78
C ALA A 242 29.59 -5.48 43.39
N VAL A 243 30.08 -4.51 44.15
CA VAL A 243 29.29 -3.42 44.71
C VAL A 243 29.36 -2.24 43.75
N GLU A 244 28.23 -1.94 43.11
CA GLU A 244 28.04 -0.74 42.32
C GLU A 244 27.74 0.45 43.22
N MET A 245 28.46 1.55 43.00
CA MET A 245 28.22 2.85 43.63
C MET A 245 28.69 3.95 42.66
N SER A 246 28.56 5.22 43.04
CA SER A 246 29.03 6.30 42.19
C SER A 246 30.53 6.16 41.90
N MET A 247 30.93 6.51 40.68
CA MET A 247 32.35 6.46 40.30
C MET A 247 33.22 7.37 41.18
N ASP A 248 32.62 8.44 41.73
CA ASP A 248 33.31 9.37 42.63
C ASP A 248 33.53 8.70 44.00
N ASN A 249 32.58 7.90 44.51
CA ASN A 249 32.77 7.05 45.69
C ASN A 249 33.87 5.99 45.48
N VAL A 250 33.89 5.30 44.34
CA VAL A 250 34.97 4.33 44.03
C VAL A 250 36.32 5.03 43.88
N ALA A 251 36.35 6.21 43.24
CA ALA A 251 37.56 7.02 43.11
C ALA A 251 38.07 7.54 44.46
N ALA A 252 37.17 7.85 45.40
CA ALA A 252 37.51 8.26 46.75
C ALA A 252 38.19 7.12 47.54
N LEU A 253 37.75 5.87 47.37
CA LEU A 253 38.40 4.69 47.99
C LEU A 253 39.89 4.57 47.63
N ILE A 254 40.25 4.99 46.41
CA ILE A 254 41.63 4.97 45.89
C ILE A 254 42.34 6.33 45.94
N GLY A 255 41.71 7.36 46.51
CA GLY A 255 42.30 8.70 46.66
C GLY A 255 42.44 9.52 45.36
N LYS A 256 41.66 9.22 44.30
CA LYS A 256 41.77 9.84 42.96
C LYS A 256 40.51 10.61 42.53
N LEU A 257 40.00 11.53 43.35
CA LEU A 257 38.80 12.32 43.01
C LEU A 257 39.11 13.38 41.89
N ASP A 258 38.37 13.39 40.76
CA ASP A 258 38.41 14.47 39.72
C ASP A 258 37.13 15.33 39.77
N PRO A 259 37.17 16.53 40.38
CA PRO A 259 36.00 17.41 40.53
C PRO A 259 35.37 17.89 39.21
N TRP A 260 36.11 17.88 38.10
CA TRP A 260 35.70 18.48 36.82
C TRP A 260 35.14 17.49 35.80
N ARG A 261 35.05 16.21 36.16
CA ARG A 261 34.65 15.13 35.23
C ARG A 261 33.26 15.30 34.65
N ARG A 262 32.27 15.66 35.48
CA ARG A 262 30.86 15.85 35.06
C ARG A 262 30.76 16.95 33.99
N PHE A 263 31.48 18.05 34.16
CA PHE A 263 31.53 19.14 33.20
C PHE A 263 32.13 18.69 31.84
N LYS A 264 33.27 17.98 31.85
CA LYS A 264 33.91 17.45 30.63
C LYS A 264 32.97 16.51 29.86
N GLN A 265 32.18 15.69 30.55
CA GLN A 265 31.21 14.79 29.92
C GLN A 265 30.04 15.55 29.27
N VAL A 266 29.49 16.55 29.95
CA VAL A 266 28.39 17.38 29.42
C VAL A 266 28.83 18.09 28.12
N VAL A 267 30.02 18.68 28.10
CA VAL A 267 30.58 19.32 26.90
C VAL A 267 30.74 18.30 25.77
N LYS A 268 31.31 17.12 26.04
CA LYS A 268 31.51 16.07 25.04
C LYS A 268 30.19 15.61 24.40
N TRP A 269 29.16 15.34 25.21
CA TRP A 269 27.87 14.89 24.71
C TRP A 269 27.12 15.99 23.93
N SER A 270 27.30 17.26 24.31
CA SER A 270 26.69 18.39 23.61
C SER A 270 27.24 18.56 22.19
N VAL A 271 28.56 18.42 22.01
CA VAL A 271 29.22 18.46 20.70
C VAL A 271 28.79 17.28 19.82
N ILE A 272 28.74 16.08 20.38
CA ILE A 272 28.28 14.89 19.66
C ILE A 272 26.82 15.05 19.20
N ALA A 273 25.94 15.52 20.08
CA ALA A 273 24.54 15.77 19.71
C ALA A 273 24.41 16.82 18.59
N ALA A 274 25.17 17.92 18.64
CA ALA A 274 25.14 18.95 17.61
C ALA A 274 25.59 18.42 16.23
N VAL A 275 26.60 17.55 16.17
CA VAL A 275 27.07 16.94 14.91
C VAL A 275 26.09 15.88 14.40
N VAL A 276 25.64 14.99 15.29
CA VAL A 276 24.76 13.87 14.95
C VAL A 276 23.38 14.34 14.50
N PHE A 277 22.82 15.37 15.16
CA PHE A 277 21.49 15.88 14.81
C PHE A 277 21.54 17.09 13.87
N GLY A 278 22.53 17.97 13.98
CA GLY A 278 22.62 19.20 13.18
C GLY A 278 22.94 18.96 11.69
N GLY A 279 23.84 18.02 11.38
CA GLY A 279 24.22 17.68 10.00
C GLY A 279 23.04 17.14 9.17
N PRO A 280 22.34 16.08 9.60
CA PRO A 280 21.19 15.55 8.88
C PRO A 280 20.04 16.56 8.75
N SER A 281 19.78 17.35 9.80
CA SER A 281 18.72 18.36 9.81
C SER A 281 18.95 19.46 8.78
N THR A 282 20.18 19.96 8.67
CA THR A 282 20.54 20.98 7.69
C THR A 282 20.45 20.46 6.25
N VAL A 283 20.90 19.22 6.00
CA VAL A 283 20.74 18.58 4.68
C VAL A 283 19.26 18.42 4.29
N LEU A 284 18.40 18.00 5.23
CA LEU A 284 16.96 17.89 5.00
C LEU A 284 16.32 19.24 4.67
N LEU A 285 16.69 20.30 5.40
CA LEU A 285 16.21 21.66 5.14
C LEU A 285 16.66 22.17 3.76
N ILE A 286 17.92 21.94 3.38
CA ILE A 286 18.45 22.31 2.06
C ILE A 286 17.70 21.55 0.96
N ARG A 287 17.52 20.23 1.10
CA ARG A 287 16.75 19.42 0.14
C ARG A 287 15.32 19.90 -0.01
N ARG A 288 14.62 20.20 1.10
CA ARG A 288 13.26 20.78 1.07
C ARG A 288 13.24 22.13 0.34
N ARG A 289 14.23 23.00 0.58
CA ARG A 289 14.32 24.32 -0.07
C ARG A 289 14.58 24.20 -1.57
N ILE A 290 15.46 23.30 -2.00
CA ILE A 290 15.74 23.02 -3.42
C ILE A 290 14.47 22.47 -4.10
N ARG A 291 13.79 21.50 -3.47
CA ARG A 291 12.52 20.92 -3.97
C ARG A 291 11.48 22.02 -4.19
N ARG A 292 11.25 22.87 -3.18
CA ARG A 292 10.28 23.96 -3.26
C ARG A 292 10.65 24.98 -4.34
N LYS A 293 11.93 25.32 -4.50
CA LYS A 293 12.39 26.22 -5.57
C LYS A 293 12.18 25.62 -6.96
N ARG A 294 12.39 24.31 -7.13
CA ARG A 294 12.11 23.59 -8.39
C ARG A 294 10.61 23.61 -8.71
N LEU A 295 9.76 23.29 -7.72
CA LEU A 295 8.30 23.30 -7.86
C LEU A 295 7.78 24.69 -8.25
N ASN A 296 8.22 25.74 -7.55
CA ASN A 296 7.81 27.12 -7.87
C ASN A 296 8.24 27.52 -9.29
N ARG A 297 9.48 27.22 -9.70
CA ARG A 297 9.94 27.51 -11.06
C ARG A 297 9.11 26.79 -12.13
N ALA A 298 8.75 25.53 -11.89
CA ALA A 298 7.91 24.77 -12.81
C ALA A 298 6.49 25.35 -12.88
N TYR A 299 5.91 25.74 -11.73
CA TYR A 299 4.62 26.43 -11.67
C TYR A 299 4.65 27.75 -12.46
N ASP A 300 5.67 28.58 -12.24
CA ASP A 300 5.83 29.86 -12.93
C ASP A 300 6.01 29.66 -14.45
N ALA A 301 6.81 28.67 -14.85
CA ALA A 301 7.02 28.32 -16.26
C ALA A 301 5.74 27.81 -16.92
N ALA A 302 4.98 26.93 -16.25
CA ALA A 302 3.70 26.45 -16.75
C ALA A 302 2.66 27.58 -16.86
N SER A 303 2.61 28.48 -15.87
CA SER A 303 1.74 29.65 -15.91
C SER A 303 2.10 30.59 -17.06
N ALA A 304 3.39 30.80 -17.31
CA ALA A 304 3.87 31.59 -18.45
C ALA A 304 3.53 30.93 -19.80
N ALA A 305 3.71 29.62 -19.92
CA ALA A 305 3.35 28.86 -21.12
C ALA A 305 1.84 28.94 -21.41
N LEU A 306 1.00 28.85 -20.38
CA LEU A 306 -0.45 29.00 -20.52
C LEU A 306 -0.84 30.40 -21.03
N LYS A 307 -0.22 31.46 -20.49
CA LYS A 307 -0.40 32.84 -20.98
C LYS A 307 0.05 33.03 -22.42
N GLN A 308 0.97 32.21 -22.90
CA GLN A 308 1.50 32.22 -24.28
C GLN A 308 0.73 31.24 -25.20
N SER A 309 -0.46 30.80 -24.79
CA SER A 309 -1.31 29.84 -25.51
C SER A 309 -0.65 28.48 -25.78
N ARG A 310 0.39 28.12 -25.01
CA ARG A 310 1.10 26.83 -25.07
C ARG A 310 0.64 25.90 -23.95
N ALA A 311 -0.67 25.63 -23.93
CA ALA A 311 -1.32 24.86 -22.87
C ALA A 311 -0.81 23.42 -22.72
N ARG A 312 -0.52 22.71 -23.83
CA ARG A 312 0.06 21.36 -23.78
C ARG A 312 1.46 21.32 -23.16
N GLU A 313 2.26 22.35 -23.42
CA GLU A 313 3.59 22.49 -22.80
C GLU A 313 3.46 22.70 -21.29
N ALA A 314 2.50 23.54 -20.87
CA ALA A 314 2.21 23.76 -19.45
C ALA A 314 1.82 22.46 -18.72
N VAL A 315 0.91 21.66 -19.30
CA VAL A 315 0.52 20.35 -18.75
C VAL A 315 1.72 19.43 -18.60
N LYS A 316 2.60 19.36 -19.61
CA LYS A 316 3.82 18.55 -19.57
C LYS A 316 4.75 18.96 -18.42
N ILE A 317 5.03 20.26 -18.29
CA ILE A 317 5.89 20.80 -17.22
C ILE A 317 5.34 20.44 -15.84
N LEU A 318 4.03 20.56 -15.65
CA LEU A 318 3.38 20.28 -14.37
C LEU A 318 3.49 18.79 -14.00
N ARG A 319 3.14 17.88 -14.91
CA ARG A 319 3.18 16.43 -14.67
C ARG A 319 4.58 15.91 -14.31
N GLU A 320 5.64 16.51 -14.84
CA GLU A 320 7.03 16.12 -14.53
C GLU A 320 7.43 16.36 -13.06
N VAL A 321 6.76 17.30 -12.38
CA VAL A 321 7.13 17.72 -11.02
C VAL A 321 6.04 17.48 -9.98
N LYS A 322 4.79 17.28 -10.40
CA LYS A 322 3.59 17.18 -9.54
C LYS A 322 3.77 16.18 -8.41
N GLU A 323 4.23 14.97 -8.72
CA GLU A 323 4.48 13.86 -7.77
C GLU A 323 5.47 14.20 -6.64
N GLN A 324 6.31 15.21 -6.81
CA GLN A 324 7.28 15.63 -5.79
C GLN A 324 6.72 16.70 -4.85
N ALA A 325 5.51 17.20 -5.10
CA ALA A 325 4.88 18.27 -4.33
C ALA A 325 4.36 17.78 -2.96
N ASP A 326 4.17 18.72 -2.05
CA ASP A 326 3.27 18.54 -0.89
C ASP A 326 1.81 18.76 -1.33
N ASP A 327 0.84 18.22 -0.58
CA ASP A 327 -0.58 18.20 -0.93
C ASP A 327 -1.14 19.56 -1.38
N LYS A 328 -0.81 20.63 -0.65
CA LYS A 328 -1.26 21.99 -1.00
C LYS A 328 -0.70 22.45 -2.35
N THR A 329 0.59 22.20 -2.58
CA THR A 329 1.26 22.56 -3.83
C THR A 329 0.76 21.68 -4.98
N TYR A 330 0.48 20.40 -4.71
CA TYR A 330 -0.10 19.44 -5.64
C TYR A 330 -1.46 19.94 -6.15
N ILE A 331 -2.38 20.28 -5.25
CA ILE A 331 -3.70 20.84 -5.62
C ILE A 331 -3.56 22.14 -6.42
N ALA A 332 -2.64 23.04 -6.03
CA ALA A 332 -2.41 24.28 -6.77
C ALA A 332 -1.90 24.04 -8.20
N MET A 333 -1.02 23.05 -8.39
CA MET A 333 -0.53 22.62 -9.70
C MET A 333 -1.63 21.93 -10.51
N SER A 334 -2.42 21.03 -9.90
CA SER A 334 -3.56 20.37 -10.55
C SER A 334 -4.61 21.38 -10.99
N ARG A 335 -4.84 22.46 -10.24
CA ARG A 335 -5.73 23.56 -10.67
C ARG A 335 -5.22 24.25 -11.93
N LEU A 336 -3.92 24.52 -12.02
CA LEU A 336 -3.32 25.09 -13.23
C LEU A 336 -3.32 24.09 -14.40
N GLU A 337 -3.15 22.81 -14.12
CA GLU A 337 -3.25 21.72 -15.10
C GLU A 337 -4.67 21.65 -15.68
N ALA A 338 -5.71 21.64 -14.83
CA ALA A 338 -7.11 21.65 -15.24
C ALA A 338 -7.44 22.87 -16.11
N ALA A 339 -7.00 24.07 -15.70
CA ALA A 339 -7.18 25.28 -16.51
C ALA A 339 -6.48 25.19 -17.88
N ALA A 340 -5.29 24.60 -17.94
CA ALA A 340 -4.60 24.37 -19.21
C ALA A 340 -5.36 23.36 -20.10
N LEU A 341 -5.85 22.26 -19.53
CA LEU A 341 -6.62 21.26 -20.26
C LEU A 341 -7.98 21.79 -20.74
N GLU A 342 -8.61 22.67 -19.97
CA GLU A 342 -9.83 23.38 -20.36
C GLU A 342 -9.61 24.20 -21.65
N THR A 343 -8.51 24.94 -21.76
CA THR A 343 -8.21 25.73 -22.98
C THR A 343 -8.03 24.86 -24.22
N VAL A 344 -7.55 23.63 -24.06
CA VAL A 344 -7.39 22.66 -25.16
C VAL A 344 -8.67 21.83 -25.37
N ARG A 345 -9.63 21.90 -24.44
CA ARG A 345 -10.86 21.10 -24.39
C ARG A 345 -10.61 19.60 -24.38
N ASP A 346 -9.57 19.15 -23.68
CA ASP A 346 -9.25 17.72 -23.55
C ASP A 346 -10.07 17.06 -22.43
N ALA A 347 -11.26 16.59 -22.80
CA ALA A 347 -12.23 16.05 -21.86
C ALA A 347 -11.76 14.74 -21.17
N ALA A 348 -10.98 13.90 -21.85
CA ALA A 348 -10.48 12.66 -21.26
C ALA A 348 -9.40 12.92 -20.21
N GLU A 349 -8.45 13.81 -20.51
CA GLU A 349 -7.45 14.20 -19.51
C GLU A 349 -8.06 14.95 -18.32
N LEU A 350 -9.11 15.75 -18.56
CA LEU A 350 -9.86 16.39 -17.47
C LEU A 350 -10.59 15.36 -16.59
N ALA A 351 -11.25 14.37 -17.19
CA ALA A 351 -11.90 13.31 -16.43
C ALA A 351 -10.89 12.50 -15.60
N ALA A 352 -9.73 12.16 -16.18
CA ALA A 352 -8.67 11.47 -15.45
C ALA A 352 -8.09 12.32 -14.31
N LEU A 353 -7.91 13.62 -14.53
CA LEU A 353 -7.43 14.54 -13.49
C LEU A 353 -8.44 14.70 -12.35
N TYR A 354 -9.75 14.67 -12.66
CA TYR A 354 -10.80 14.68 -11.63
C TYR A 354 -10.75 13.40 -10.79
N ASP A 355 -10.59 12.23 -11.42
CA ASP A 355 -10.44 10.95 -10.73
C ASP A 355 -9.19 10.93 -9.81
N GLU A 356 -8.16 11.74 -10.12
CA GLU A 356 -6.97 11.94 -9.26
C GLU A 356 -7.18 12.98 -8.15
N VAL A 357 -7.82 14.11 -8.46
CA VAL A 357 -7.94 15.30 -7.59
C VAL A 357 -9.24 16.05 -7.85
N GLU A 358 -10.15 16.01 -6.89
CA GLU A 358 -11.48 16.61 -7.03
C GLU A 358 -11.49 18.14 -6.80
N GLU A 359 -10.62 18.67 -5.95
CA GLU A 359 -10.70 20.06 -5.46
C GLU A 359 -10.70 21.12 -6.59
N PRO A 360 -9.83 21.06 -7.62
CA PRO A 360 -9.86 22.00 -8.74
C PRO A 360 -11.22 22.12 -9.44
N PHE A 361 -11.96 21.01 -9.50
CA PHE A 361 -13.25 20.93 -10.19
C PHE A 361 -14.38 21.54 -9.37
N THR A 362 -14.15 21.88 -8.10
CA THR A 362 -15.11 22.67 -7.32
C THR A 362 -15.08 24.16 -7.68
N GLU A 363 -14.06 24.62 -8.40
CA GLU A 363 -13.90 26.02 -8.80
C GLU A 363 -14.04 26.21 -10.32
N LEU A 364 -13.64 25.22 -11.12
CA LEU A 364 -13.61 25.29 -12.58
C LEU A 364 -14.85 24.62 -13.20
N GLU A 365 -15.90 25.39 -13.47
CA GLU A 365 -17.18 24.85 -13.98
C GLU A 365 -17.05 24.23 -15.37
N THR A 366 -16.43 24.92 -16.34
CA THR A 366 -16.29 24.42 -17.72
C THR A 366 -15.46 23.14 -17.78
N ALA A 367 -14.36 23.08 -17.00
CA ALA A 367 -13.55 21.89 -16.87
C ALA A 367 -14.36 20.72 -16.31
N SER A 368 -15.23 20.99 -15.33
CA SER A 368 -16.14 20.01 -14.74
C SER A 368 -17.19 19.50 -15.72
N LEU A 369 -17.77 20.38 -16.54
CA LEU A 369 -18.69 19.97 -17.60
C LEU A 369 -18.02 19.06 -18.62
N LEU A 370 -16.80 19.38 -19.05
CA LEU A 370 -16.05 18.55 -20.01
C LEU A 370 -15.67 17.19 -19.40
N ALA A 371 -15.18 17.16 -18.15
CA ALA A 371 -14.89 15.94 -17.42
C ALA A 371 -16.14 15.06 -17.27
N GLY A 372 -17.24 15.65 -16.80
CA GLY A 372 -18.52 14.97 -16.64
C GLY A 372 -19.06 14.43 -17.96
N ARG A 373 -18.90 15.18 -19.06
CA ARG A 373 -19.28 14.71 -20.39
C ARG A 373 -18.48 13.49 -20.84
N ALA A 374 -17.16 13.50 -20.62
CA ALA A 374 -16.33 12.33 -20.91
C ALA A 374 -16.74 11.11 -20.06
N GLN A 375 -17.04 11.31 -18.77
CA GLN A 375 -17.53 10.25 -17.89
C GLN A 375 -18.87 9.67 -18.36
N VAL A 376 -19.87 10.52 -18.67
CA VAL A 376 -21.19 10.07 -19.15
C VAL A 376 -21.09 9.32 -20.48
N GLU A 377 -20.29 9.82 -21.43
CA GLU A 377 -20.10 9.14 -22.73
C GLU A 377 -19.37 7.80 -22.58
N ALA A 378 -18.48 7.68 -21.60
CA ALA A 378 -17.81 6.44 -21.22
C ALA A 378 -18.67 5.50 -20.35
N ASP A 379 -19.94 5.86 -20.07
CA ASP A 379 -20.88 5.14 -19.19
C ASP A 379 -20.45 5.07 -17.71
N ARG A 380 -19.60 6.00 -17.27
CA ARG A 380 -19.08 6.12 -15.90
C ARG A 380 -19.97 7.01 -15.03
N ILE A 381 -21.24 6.66 -14.92
CA ILE A 381 -22.23 7.52 -14.24
C ILE A 381 -21.95 7.65 -12.73
N GLU A 382 -21.36 6.62 -12.11
CA GLU A 382 -20.96 6.66 -10.69
C GLU A 382 -19.89 7.71 -10.39
N ALA A 383 -18.96 7.97 -11.34
CA ALA A 383 -17.96 9.02 -11.22
C ALA A 383 -18.54 10.42 -11.51
N PHE A 384 -19.58 10.49 -12.34
CA PHE A 384 -20.28 11.73 -12.67
C PHE A 384 -21.16 12.26 -11.54
N ASP A 385 -21.84 11.39 -10.79
CA ASP A 385 -22.82 11.80 -9.79
C ASP A 385 -22.22 12.73 -8.69
N PRO A 386 -21.05 12.45 -8.09
CA PRO A 386 -20.39 13.35 -7.13
C PRO A 386 -19.99 14.69 -7.77
N LEU A 387 -19.45 14.66 -8.99
CA LEU A 387 -19.06 15.86 -9.73
C LEU A 387 -20.26 16.78 -9.95
N ARG A 388 -21.38 16.21 -10.43
CA ARG A 388 -22.65 16.95 -10.61
C ARG A 388 -23.16 17.51 -9.29
N ALA A 389 -23.12 16.73 -8.22
CA ALA A 389 -23.58 17.15 -6.89
C ALA A 389 -22.82 18.38 -6.39
N SER A 390 -21.51 18.48 -6.65
CA SER A 390 -20.68 19.62 -6.25
C SER A 390 -21.06 20.96 -6.90
N TRP A 391 -21.80 20.93 -8.02
CA TRP A 391 -22.21 22.11 -8.77
C TRP A 391 -23.68 22.49 -8.62
N ARG A 392 -24.51 21.64 -8.00
CA ARG A 392 -25.95 21.92 -7.82
C ARG A 392 -26.18 23.18 -6.98
N GLY A 393 -26.98 24.10 -7.50
CA GLY A 393 -27.38 25.36 -6.86
C GLY A 393 -26.42 26.52 -7.07
N ARG A 394 -25.31 26.33 -7.78
CA ARG A 394 -24.29 27.37 -8.03
C ARG A 394 -23.74 27.38 -9.46
N GLU A 395 -24.37 26.62 -10.36
CA GLU A 395 -23.97 26.48 -11.75
C GLU A 395 -24.36 27.71 -12.61
N SER A 396 -23.41 28.19 -13.42
CA SER A 396 -23.67 29.24 -14.42
C SER A 396 -24.28 28.63 -15.69
N HIS A 397 -23.81 27.43 -16.07
CA HIS A 397 -24.23 26.70 -17.27
C HIS A 397 -25.38 25.74 -16.96
N SER A 398 -26.44 26.26 -16.32
CA SER A 398 -27.58 25.46 -15.84
C SER A 398 -28.22 24.56 -16.90
N ALA A 399 -28.28 25.01 -18.16
CA ALA A 399 -28.88 24.24 -19.25
C ALA A 399 -28.03 23.04 -19.66
N GLU A 400 -26.70 23.21 -19.75
CA GLU A 400 -25.77 22.14 -20.10
C GLU A 400 -25.72 21.06 -19.02
N TRP A 401 -25.70 21.46 -17.73
CA TRP A 401 -25.76 20.52 -16.62
C TRP A 401 -27.06 19.71 -16.60
N LEU A 402 -28.21 20.37 -16.84
CA LEU A 402 -29.51 19.68 -16.91
C LEU A 402 -29.52 18.64 -18.03
N VAL A 403 -29.01 19.00 -19.20
CA VAL A 403 -28.92 18.11 -20.35
C VAL A 403 -28.00 16.93 -20.07
N LEU A 404 -26.82 17.17 -19.52
CA LEU A 404 -25.86 16.11 -19.21
C LEU A 404 -26.41 15.13 -18.16
N GLU A 405 -27.14 15.63 -17.16
CA GLU A 405 -27.84 14.81 -16.17
C GLU A 405 -28.97 13.97 -16.80
N ALA A 406 -29.73 14.53 -17.74
CA ALA A 406 -30.73 13.77 -18.50
C ALA A 406 -30.08 12.67 -19.36
N GLU A 407 -28.92 12.93 -19.97
CA GLU A 407 -28.17 11.93 -20.74
C GLU A 407 -27.67 10.78 -19.85
N ALA A 408 -27.14 11.10 -18.67
CA ALA A 408 -26.75 10.11 -17.68
C ALA A 408 -27.93 9.24 -17.23
N LEU A 409 -29.11 9.83 -17.03
CA LEU A 409 -30.34 9.10 -16.70
C LEU A 409 -30.84 8.21 -17.85
N ALA A 410 -30.79 8.71 -19.08
CA ALA A 410 -31.20 7.95 -20.26
C ALA A 410 -30.33 6.69 -20.46
N ARG A 411 -29.02 6.78 -20.19
CA ARG A 411 -28.08 5.63 -20.24
C ARG A 411 -28.34 4.58 -19.17
N ARG A 412 -28.93 4.97 -18.03
CA ARG A 412 -29.42 4.05 -16.99
C ARG A 412 -30.77 3.40 -17.35
N ASP A 413 -31.16 3.41 -18.62
CA ASP A 413 -32.44 2.92 -19.18
C ASP A 413 -33.69 3.60 -18.58
N LYS A 414 -33.55 4.84 -18.09
CA LYS A 414 -34.65 5.65 -17.52
C LYS A 414 -35.05 6.79 -18.46
N SER A 415 -35.34 6.49 -19.73
CA SER A 415 -35.71 7.49 -20.74
C SER A 415 -36.89 8.38 -20.33
N THR A 416 -37.88 7.81 -19.64
CA THR A 416 -39.02 8.56 -19.09
C THR A 416 -38.60 9.54 -17.99
N GLY A 417 -37.70 9.13 -17.10
CA GLY A 417 -37.15 9.99 -16.06
C GLY A 417 -36.27 11.11 -16.62
N ALA A 418 -35.47 10.80 -17.65
CA ALA A 418 -34.68 11.79 -18.37
C ALA A 418 -35.57 12.83 -19.08
N LEU A 419 -36.66 12.38 -19.70
CA LEU A 419 -37.64 13.27 -20.32
C LEU A 419 -38.33 14.18 -19.29
N ALA A 420 -38.81 13.61 -18.18
CA ALA A 420 -39.44 14.38 -17.10
C ALA A 420 -38.49 15.43 -16.50
N LEU A 421 -37.19 15.12 -16.38
CA LEU A 421 -36.17 16.07 -15.92
C LEU A 421 -36.03 17.25 -16.89
N LEU A 422 -36.02 16.98 -18.20
CA LEU A 422 -35.93 18.03 -19.22
C LEU A 422 -37.20 18.88 -19.30
N GLU A 423 -38.38 18.31 -19.02
CA GLU A 423 -39.66 19.04 -19.03
C GLU A 423 -39.82 19.94 -17.81
N HIS A 424 -39.23 19.56 -16.66
CA HIS A 424 -39.38 20.29 -15.40
C HIS A 424 -38.78 21.72 -15.43
N LYS A 425 -37.74 21.95 -16.24
CA LYS A 425 -37.03 23.24 -16.29
C LYS A 425 -36.90 23.72 -17.73
N SER A 426 -37.12 25.00 -17.97
CA SER A 426 -36.89 25.67 -19.26
C SER A 426 -35.97 26.87 -19.10
N PHE A 427 -35.37 27.29 -20.19
CA PHE A 427 -34.44 28.41 -20.26
C PHE A 427 -34.85 29.41 -21.35
N GLU A 428 -34.19 30.57 -21.38
CA GLU A 428 -34.49 31.62 -22.36
C GLU A 428 -33.49 31.64 -23.52
N GLY A 429 -34.00 31.93 -24.73
CA GLY A 429 -33.19 32.11 -25.92
C GLY A 429 -32.36 30.88 -26.31
N ALA A 430 -31.13 31.12 -26.77
CA ALA A 430 -30.23 30.07 -27.27
C ALA A 430 -29.86 29.03 -26.21
N SER A 431 -29.90 29.37 -24.92
CA SER A 431 -29.56 28.44 -23.83
C SER A 431 -30.56 27.28 -23.70
N ASP A 432 -31.79 27.44 -24.18
CA ASP A 432 -32.81 26.38 -24.18
C ASP A 432 -32.68 25.41 -25.36
N ALA A 433 -31.92 25.79 -26.40
CA ALA A 433 -31.87 25.05 -27.66
C ALA A 433 -31.41 23.60 -27.47
N LEU A 434 -30.33 23.38 -26.71
CA LEU A 434 -29.81 22.03 -26.47
C LEU A 434 -30.80 21.17 -25.67
N ARG A 435 -31.48 21.74 -24.67
CA ARG A 435 -32.50 21.06 -23.89
C ARG A 435 -33.65 20.59 -24.78
N LEU A 436 -34.18 21.49 -25.64
CA LEU A 436 -35.24 21.17 -26.59
C LEU A 436 -34.82 20.09 -27.59
N ALA A 437 -33.61 20.19 -28.14
CA ALA A 437 -33.07 19.21 -29.07
C ALA A 437 -32.92 17.82 -28.44
N ARG A 438 -32.52 17.75 -27.16
CA ARG A 438 -32.46 16.50 -26.40
C ARG A 438 -33.82 15.92 -26.08
N MET A 439 -34.76 16.77 -25.70
CA MET A 439 -36.15 16.37 -25.45
C MET A 439 -36.78 15.75 -26.70
N ALA A 440 -36.48 16.30 -27.88
CA ALA A 440 -36.91 15.74 -29.17
C ALA A 440 -36.36 14.33 -29.45
N LEU A 441 -35.18 13.97 -28.95
CA LEU A 441 -34.61 12.62 -29.09
C LEU A 441 -35.29 11.59 -28.19
N LEU A 442 -35.79 12.02 -27.02
CA LEU A 442 -36.42 11.13 -26.04
C LEU A 442 -37.92 10.93 -26.30
N LYS A 443 -38.57 11.85 -27.03
CA LYS A 443 -39.96 11.69 -27.45
C LYS A 443 -40.08 10.80 -28.69
N ASP A 444 -41.24 10.17 -28.80
CA ASP A 444 -41.60 9.29 -29.93
C ASP A 444 -41.53 9.99 -31.29
N HIS A 445 -41.64 9.19 -32.36
CA HIS A 445 -41.40 9.59 -33.75
C HIS A 445 -42.53 10.45 -34.36
N GLY A 446 -43.04 11.44 -33.61
CA GLY A 446 -44.20 12.28 -33.97
C GLY A 446 -43.91 13.76 -34.25
N ALA A 447 -44.96 14.49 -34.57
CA ALA A 447 -44.93 15.92 -34.92
C ALA A 447 -44.41 16.81 -33.78
N GLU A 448 -44.67 16.44 -32.52
CA GLU A 448 -44.19 17.19 -31.35
C GLU A 448 -42.66 17.21 -31.28
N ALA A 449 -42.01 16.05 -31.44
CA ALA A 449 -40.56 15.96 -31.43
C ALA A 449 -39.92 16.72 -32.59
N GLN A 450 -40.56 16.72 -33.77
CA GLN A 450 -40.12 17.52 -34.92
C GLN A 450 -40.21 19.03 -34.62
N ALA A 451 -41.32 19.50 -34.06
CA ALA A 451 -41.51 20.90 -33.70
C ALA A 451 -40.50 21.37 -32.63
N LEU A 452 -40.16 20.52 -31.66
CA LEU A 452 -39.14 20.80 -30.66
C LEU A 452 -37.74 20.97 -31.29
N LEU A 453 -37.39 20.10 -32.24
CA LEU A 453 -36.11 20.15 -32.93
C LEU A 453 -36.01 21.36 -33.87
N GLU A 454 -37.10 21.71 -34.57
CA GLU A 454 -37.17 22.92 -35.39
C GLU A 454 -37.03 24.19 -34.55
N ARG A 455 -37.68 24.23 -33.38
CA ARG A 455 -37.51 25.34 -32.43
C ARG A 455 -36.07 25.41 -31.90
N ALA A 456 -35.46 24.27 -31.58
CA ALA A 456 -34.07 24.24 -31.15
C ALA A 456 -33.12 24.79 -32.22
N LEU A 457 -33.32 24.41 -33.48
CA LEU A 457 -32.54 24.90 -34.62
C LEU A 457 -32.79 26.39 -34.91
N ALA A 458 -34.00 26.90 -34.69
CA ALA A 458 -34.29 28.32 -34.81
C ALA A 458 -33.55 29.16 -33.74
N LEU A 459 -33.40 28.61 -32.53
CA LEU A 459 -32.71 29.27 -31.42
C LEU A 459 -31.17 29.19 -31.57
N ALA A 460 -30.64 28.07 -32.04
CA ALA A 460 -29.20 27.85 -32.18
C ALA A 460 -28.85 27.02 -33.44
N PRO A 461 -28.89 27.62 -34.64
CA PRO A 461 -28.77 26.88 -35.92
C PRO A 461 -27.39 26.31 -36.21
N HIS A 462 -26.37 26.83 -35.52
CA HIS A 462 -24.96 26.45 -35.69
C HIS A 462 -24.37 25.79 -34.44
N ASP A 463 -25.18 25.51 -33.42
CA ASP A 463 -24.68 24.80 -32.23
C ASP A 463 -24.36 23.34 -32.60
N PRO A 464 -23.11 22.87 -32.36
CA PRO A 464 -22.69 21.53 -32.76
C PRO A 464 -23.45 20.41 -32.04
N GLN A 465 -23.91 20.64 -30.81
CA GLN A 465 -24.66 19.65 -30.04
C GLN A 465 -26.12 19.57 -30.51
N VAL A 466 -26.74 20.70 -30.83
CA VAL A 466 -28.07 20.74 -31.46
C VAL A 466 -28.04 20.04 -32.83
N LEU A 467 -27.02 20.32 -33.64
CA LEU A 467 -26.83 19.65 -34.94
C LEU A 467 -26.57 18.15 -34.80
N ARG A 468 -25.85 17.72 -33.76
CA ARG A 468 -25.73 16.30 -33.41
C ARG A 468 -27.07 15.67 -33.07
N CYS A 469 -27.92 16.33 -32.28
CA CYS A 469 -29.27 15.84 -32.00
C CYS A 469 -30.12 15.75 -33.28
N LEU A 470 -30.03 16.73 -34.19
CA LEU A 470 -30.66 16.65 -35.51
C LEU A 470 -30.19 15.42 -36.29
N ALA A 471 -28.88 15.18 -36.32
CA ALA A 471 -28.31 14.05 -37.04
C ALA A 471 -28.81 12.70 -36.49
N LEU A 472 -28.79 12.54 -35.17
CA LEU A 472 -29.30 11.33 -34.49
C LEU A 472 -30.81 11.13 -34.74
N ARG A 473 -31.59 12.21 -34.79
CA ARG A 473 -33.02 12.12 -35.09
C ARG A 473 -33.28 11.71 -36.54
N GLN A 474 -32.56 12.29 -37.50
CA GLN A 474 -32.69 11.88 -38.90
C GLN A 474 -32.22 10.44 -39.11
N GLU A 475 -31.22 9.98 -38.36
CA GLU A 475 -30.77 8.59 -38.35
C GLU A 475 -31.88 7.65 -37.86
N SER A 476 -32.57 8.00 -36.76
CA SER A 476 -33.68 7.17 -36.23
C SER A 476 -34.89 7.11 -37.17
N LEU A 477 -35.09 8.13 -38.00
CA LEU A 477 -36.13 8.17 -39.03
C LEU A 477 -35.71 7.45 -40.34
N GLY A 478 -34.49 6.93 -40.44
CA GLY A 478 -33.97 6.29 -41.66
C GLY A 478 -33.52 7.27 -42.75
N HIS A 479 -33.54 8.58 -42.49
CA HIS A 479 -33.15 9.64 -43.42
C HIS A 479 -31.63 9.85 -43.43
N HIS A 480 -30.87 8.88 -43.95
CA HIS A 480 -29.41 8.85 -43.83
C HIS A 480 -28.67 10.00 -44.52
N ASP A 481 -29.16 10.49 -45.65
CA ASP A 481 -28.53 11.61 -46.35
C ASP A 481 -28.65 12.91 -45.54
N PHE A 482 -29.83 13.16 -44.97
CA PHE A 482 -30.07 14.30 -44.09
C PHE A 482 -29.30 14.18 -42.78
N ALA A 483 -29.19 12.97 -42.21
CA ALA A 483 -28.36 12.71 -41.04
C ALA A 483 -26.89 13.03 -41.33
N LEU A 484 -26.36 12.62 -42.48
CA LEU A 484 -24.99 12.90 -42.88
C LEU A 484 -24.74 14.39 -43.12
N ASP A 485 -25.69 15.13 -43.68
CA ASP A 485 -25.59 16.59 -43.81
C ASP A 485 -25.50 17.28 -42.45
N ALA A 486 -26.38 16.91 -41.51
CA ALA A 486 -26.37 17.43 -40.15
C ALA A 486 -25.05 17.12 -39.43
N TRP A 487 -24.50 15.92 -39.59
CA TRP A 487 -23.18 15.54 -39.08
C TRP A 487 -22.04 16.39 -39.68
N LYS A 488 -22.04 16.62 -40.99
CA LYS A 488 -21.04 17.49 -41.65
C LYS A 488 -21.10 18.91 -41.11
N ARG A 489 -22.30 19.46 -40.91
CA ARG A 489 -22.51 20.77 -40.31
C ARG A 489 -22.00 20.82 -38.86
N ALA A 490 -22.25 19.78 -38.07
CA ALA A 490 -21.75 19.69 -36.69
C ALA A 490 -20.21 19.67 -36.63
N VAL A 491 -19.56 18.89 -37.50
CA VAL A 491 -18.10 18.86 -37.62
C VAL A 491 -17.54 20.20 -38.08
N HIS A 492 -18.20 20.88 -39.02
CA HIS A 492 -17.77 22.20 -39.46
C HIS A 492 -17.87 23.25 -38.34
N ALA A 493 -18.91 23.18 -37.51
CA ALA A 493 -19.10 24.08 -36.37
C ALA A 493 -18.07 23.85 -35.25
N ALA A 494 -17.67 22.60 -35.00
CA ALA A 494 -16.70 22.25 -33.97
C ALA A 494 -15.69 21.21 -34.49
N PRO A 495 -14.72 21.62 -35.33
CA PRO A 495 -13.85 20.67 -36.03
C PRO A 495 -12.93 19.90 -35.10
N ALA A 496 -12.59 20.44 -33.93
CA ALA A 496 -11.70 19.83 -32.95
C ALA A 496 -12.43 19.06 -31.83
N ASP A 497 -13.77 19.04 -31.80
CA ASP A 497 -14.54 18.35 -30.75
C ASP A 497 -14.50 16.82 -30.97
N PRO A 498 -13.88 16.04 -30.07
CA PRO A 498 -13.77 14.60 -30.21
C PRO A 498 -15.13 13.89 -30.10
N PHE A 499 -16.11 14.46 -29.38
CA PHE A 499 -17.45 13.87 -29.22
C PHE A 499 -18.24 13.91 -30.53
N ILE A 500 -18.12 15.00 -31.28
CA ILE A 500 -18.79 15.12 -32.60
C ILE A 500 -18.14 14.17 -33.59
N ARG A 501 -16.81 14.08 -33.62
CA ARG A 501 -16.08 13.14 -34.49
C ARG A 501 -16.43 11.68 -34.19
N ASP A 502 -16.51 11.31 -32.91
CA ASP A 502 -16.97 9.97 -32.51
C ASP A 502 -18.41 9.70 -32.98
N GLY A 503 -19.31 10.68 -32.86
CA GLY A 503 -20.69 10.58 -33.36
C GLY A 503 -20.77 10.27 -34.86
N VAL A 504 -19.96 10.94 -35.68
CA VAL A 504 -19.90 10.67 -37.13
C VAL A 504 -19.33 9.27 -37.42
N ALA A 505 -18.31 8.85 -36.68
CA ALA A 505 -17.73 7.52 -36.85
C ALA A 505 -18.73 6.42 -36.44
N GLU A 506 -19.48 6.62 -35.35
CA GLU A 506 -20.59 5.74 -34.94
C GLU A 506 -21.71 5.68 -35.98
N PHE A 507 -22.06 6.81 -36.61
CA PHE A 507 -23.00 6.83 -37.73
C PHE A 507 -22.51 5.92 -38.87
N TYR A 508 -21.25 6.07 -39.32
CA TYR A 508 -20.71 5.19 -40.36
C TYR A 508 -20.66 3.72 -39.92
N ARG A 509 -20.34 3.45 -38.64
CA ARG A 509 -20.35 2.11 -38.07
C ARG A 509 -21.74 1.47 -38.13
N ARG A 510 -22.80 2.20 -37.76
CA ARG A 510 -24.19 1.73 -37.85
C ARG A 510 -24.64 1.44 -39.29
N GLN A 511 -24.08 2.15 -40.26
CA GLN A 511 -24.29 1.88 -41.69
C GLN A 511 -23.44 0.73 -42.26
N GLY A 512 -22.68 0.00 -41.42
CA GLY A 512 -21.76 -1.04 -41.87
C GLY A 512 -20.53 -0.52 -42.62
N ARG A 513 -20.33 0.81 -42.69
CA ARG A 513 -19.21 1.46 -43.37
C ARG A 513 -17.99 1.57 -42.45
N TYR A 514 -17.50 0.42 -41.97
CA TYR A 514 -16.44 0.33 -40.96
C TYR A 514 -15.13 1.00 -41.34
N GLU A 515 -14.72 0.93 -42.61
CA GLU A 515 -13.49 1.61 -43.06
C GLU A 515 -13.55 3.13 -42.88
N ALA A 516 -14.71 3.74 -43.17
CA ALA A 516 -14.90 5.18 -43.00
C ALA A 516 -14.89 5.56 -41.52
N ALA A 517 -15.54 4.76 -40.67
CA ALA A 517 -15.50 4.92 -39.22
C ALA A 517 -14.07 4.83 -38.67
N LEU A 518 -13.30 3.82 -39.10
CA LEU A 518 -11.92 3.60 -38.68
C LEU A 518 -10.98 4.75 -39.09
N ARG A 519 -11.14 5.30 -40.30
CA ARG A 519 -10.36 6.48 -40.73
C ARG A 519 -10.64 7.70 -39.85
N LEU A 520 -11.90 7.92 -39.48
CA LEU A 520 -12.29 9.03 -38.60
C LEU A 520 -11.74 8.85 -37.18
N TRP A 521 -11.93 7.67 -36.58
CA TRP A 521 -11.38 7.39 -35.26
C TRP A 521 -9.86 7.46 -35.25
N HIS A 522 -9.17 6.93 -36.27
CA HIS A 522 -7.72 7.03 -36.41
C HIS A 522 -7.25 8.49 -36.40
N GLY A 523 -7.91 9.36 -37.16
CA GLY A 523 -7.62 10.80 -37.17
C GLY A 523 -7.95 11.51 -35.84
N ALA A 524 -8.71 10.87 -34.96
CA ALA A 524 -9.10 11.38 -33.64
C ALA A 524 -8.32 10.75 -32.47
N LEU A 525 -7.33 9.88 -32.72
CA LEU A 525 -6.51 9.27 -31.65
C LEU A 525 -5.52 10.27 -31.03
N ALA A 526 -5.15 11.31 -31.76
CA ALA A 526 -4.24 12.35 -31.26
C ALA A 526 -5.00 13.32 -30.33
N PRO A 527 -4.38 13.77 -29.22
CA PRO A 527 -5.03 14.69 -28.29
C PRO A 527 -5.43 16.04 -28.92
N PRO A 528 -6.60 16.63 -28.57
CA PRO A 528 -7.61 16.11 -27.63
C PRO A 528 -8.34 14.88 -28.21
N THR A 529 -8.39 13.81 -27.41
CA THR A 529 -8.96 12.50 -27.76
C THR A 529 -9.81 12.01 -26.61
N LEU A 530 -10.62 10.97 -26.85
CA LEU A 530 -11.28 10.21 -25.79
C LEU A 530 -10.71 8.80 -25.73
N ASP A 531 -10.67 8.23 -24.54
CA ASP A 531 -10.27 6.84 -24.33
C ASP A 531 -11.25 5.84 -24.98
N ILE A 532 -12.55 6.18 -25.02
CA ILE A 532 -13.57 5.43 -25.77
C ILE A 532 -13.29 5.35 -27.28
N ILE A 533 -12.71 6.40 -27.87
CA ILE A 533 -12.34 6.39 -29.31
C ILE A 533 -11.23 5.37 -29.54
N TRP A 534 -10.28 5.26 -28.61
CA TRP A 534 -9.20 4.29 -28.69
C TRP A 534 -9.71 2.85 -28.59
N THR A 535 -10.59 2.55 -27.63
CA THR A 535 -11.13 1.19 -27.48
C THR A 535 -11.97 0.80 -28.69
N LYS A 536 -12.83 1.69 -29.19
CA LYS A 536 -13.59 1.50 -30.43
C LYS A 536 -12.68 1.25 -31.63
N PHE A 537 -11.70 2.11 -31.86
CA PHE A 537 -10.76 1.96 -32.98
C PHE A 537 -10.04 0.60 -32.93
N LEU A 538 -9.48 0.24 -31.77
CA LEU A 538 -8.74 -1.01 -31.57
C LEU A 538 -9.64 -2.25 -31.72
N PHE A 539 -10.90 -2.16 -31.30
CA PHE A 539 -11.86 -3.24 -31.46
C PHE A 539 -12.24 -3.41 -32.93
N TRP A 540 -12.73 -2.34 -33.56
CA TRP A 540 -13.28 -2.40 -34.90
C TRP A 540 -12.23 -2.71 -35.98
N ARG A 541 -10.97 -2.29 -35.79
CA ARG A 541 -9.87 -2.68 -36.69
C ARG A 541 -9.53 -4.17 -36.61
N ARG A 542 -9.89 -4.83 -35.50
CA ARG A 542 -9.66 -6.25 -35.27
C ARG A 542 -10.86 -7.09 -35.68
N ALA A 543 -12.08 -6.66 -35.34
CA ALA A 543 -13.32 -7.41 -35.58
C ALA A 543 -13.90 -7.17 -36.98
N ALA A 544 -13.96 -5.92 -37.46
CA ALA A 544 -14.66 -5.62 -38.71
C ALA A 544 -13.74 -5.63 -39.94
N CYS A 545 -12.75 -4.75 -39.96
CA CYS A 545 -11.90 -4.55 -41.12
C CYS A 545 -10.46 -4.28 -40.67
N PRO A 546 -9.45 -5.04 -41.15
CA PRO A 546 -8.06 -4.76 -40.82
C PRO A 546 -7.70 -3.35 -41.27
N PHE A 547 -7.19 -2.54 -40.35
CA PHE A 547 -6.73 -1.18 -40.63
C PHE A 547 -5.25 -1.07 -40.27
N PRO A 548 -4.34 -0.86 -41.23
CA PRO A 548 -2.92 -0.66 -40.92
C PRO A 548 -2.74 0.73 -40.32
N ALA A 549 -2.23 0.77 -39.09
CA ALA A 549 -1.90 2.01 -38.39
C ALA A 549 -0.73 1.77 -37.44
N ASP A 550 0.29 2.62 -37.55
CA ASP A 550 1.38 2.68 -36.58
C ASP A 550 0.93 3.48 -35.35
N LEU A 551 0.75 2.76 -34.23
CA LEU A 551 0.33 3.35 -32.95
C LEU A 551 1.52 3.60 -32.01
N SER A 552 2.75 3.28 -32.41
CA SER A 552 3.94 3.38 -31.55
C SER A 552 4.25 4.83 -31.17
N THR A 553 3.96 5.77 -32.07
CA THR A 553 4.17 7.21 -31.89
C THR A 553 3.06 7.90 -31.08
N LEU A 554 1.92 7.23 -30.87
CA LEU A 554 0.76 7.77 -30.19
C LEU A 554 0.69 7.29 -28.73
N SER A 555 0.62 8.26 -27.83
CA SER A 555 0.37 8.03 -26.40
C SER A 555 -1.11 7.76 -26.14
N SER A 556 -1.41 6.68 -25.41
CA SER A 556 -2.77 6.41 -24.94
C SER A 556 -3.21 7.53 -23.98
N PRO A 557 -4.48 7.99 -24.06
CA PRO A 557 -5.01 8.91 -23.06
C PRO A 557 -5.00 8.28 -21.65
N PRO A 558 -4.85 9.10 -20.60
CA PRO A 558 -5.08 8.65 -19.23
C PRO A 558 -6.57 8.39 -18.99
N GLY A 559 -6.89 7.68 -17.91
CA GLY A 559 -8.26 7.32 -17.54
C GLY A 559 -8.43 5.82 -17.33
N GLU A 560 -9.65 5.44 -16.95
CA GLU A 560 -10.02 4.08 -16.56
C GLU A 560 -9.93 3.05 -17.69
N LEU A 561 -10.10 3.47 -18.95
CA LEU A 561 -9.96 2.56 -20.09
C LEU A 561 -8.51 2.37 -20.54
N ARG A 562 -7.54 3.08 -19.94
CA ARG A 562 -6.11 2.95 -20.29
C ARG A 562 -5.57 1.51 -20.18
N PRO A 563 -5.90 0.70 -19.14
CA PRO A 563 -5.50 -0.70 -19.08
C PRO A 563 -6.08 -1.53 -20.24
N LEU A 564 -7.35 -1.30 -20.60
CA LEU A 564 -8.00 -1.98 -21.73
C LEU A 564 -7.34 -1.61 -23.07
N ILE A 565 -7.01 -0.32 -23.26
CA ILE A 565 -6.25 0.14 -24.44
C ILE A 565 -4.89 -0.57 -24.51
N GLY A 566 -4.17 -0.63 -23.38
CA GLY A 566 -2.89 -1.35 -23.28
C GLY A 566 -2.99 -2.84 -23.60
N PHE A 567 -4.03 -3.50 -23.09
CA PHE A 567 -4.36 -4.89 -23.39
C PHE A 567 -4.60 -5.10 -24.89
N MET A 568 -5.50 -4.32 -25.50
CA MET A 568 -5.89 -4.49 -26.91
C MET A 568 -4.78 -4.14 -27.90
N ARG A 569 -3.92 -3.16 -27.58
CA ARG A 569 -2.68 -2.86 -28.33
C ARG A 569 -1.69 -4.00 -28.28
N GLY A 570 -1.68 -4.72 -27.17
CA GLY A 570 -0.77 -5.81 -26.90
C GLY A 570 -1.15 -7.15 -27.52
N LEU A 571 -2.44 -7.35 -27.82
CA LEU A 571 -2.95 -8.61 -28.36
C LEU A 571 -2.26 -8.97 -29.68
N PRO A 572 -1.81 -10.24 -29.84
CA PRO A 572 -1.34 -10.75 -31.14
C PRO A 572 -2.39 -10.58 -32.25
N GLU A 573 -1.95 -10.53 -33.51
CA GLU A 573 -2.85 -10.31 -34.66
C GLU A 573 -3.90 -11.42 -34.85
N ASN A 574 -3.52 -12.65 -34.49
CA ASN A 574 -4.35 -13.86 -34.62
C ASN A 574 -5.16 -14.19 -33.37
N CYS A 575 -5.17 -13.31 -32.37
CA CYS A 575 -5.84 -13.54 -31.09
C CYS A 575 -6.90 -12.47 -30.82
N PHE A 576 -8.08 -12.89 -30.37
CA PHE A 576 -9.13 -11.99 -29.86
C PHE A 576 -9.01 -11.75 -28.36
N TRP A 577 -8.59 -12.75 -27.58
CA TRP A 577 -8.62 -12.69 -26.12
C TRP A 577 -7.45 -13.42 -25.49
N ASP A 578 -6.86 -12.83 -24.45
CA ASP A 578 -5.83 -13.44 -23.62
C ASP A 578 -6.19 -13.19 -22.15
N PRO A 579 -6.66 -14.20 -21.41
CA PRO A 579 -7.13 -14.00 -20.04
C PRO A 579 -5.99 -13.60 -19.11
N VAL A 580 -4.79 -14.19 -19.26
CA VAL A 580 -3.64 -13.88 -18.38
C VAL A 580 -3.24 -12.42 -18.52
N ARG A 581 -3.19 -11.94 -19.76
CA ARG A 581 -2.85 -10.55 -20.04
C ARG A 581 -3.95 -9.59 -19.60
N PHE A 582 -5.21 -9.91 -19.85
CA PHE A 582 -6.32 -9.06 -19.42
C PHE A 582 -6.34 -8.90 -17.90
N GLU A 583 -6.27 -10.03 -17.19
CA GLU A 583 -6.25 -10.05 -15.73
C GLU A 583 -5.12 -9.16 -15.21
N SER A 584 -3.88 -9.29 -15.70
CA SER A 584 -2.73 -8.49 -15.23
C SER A 584 -2.96 -6.97 -15.11
N GLY A 585 -3.87 -6.37 -15.88
CA GLY A 585 -4.27 -4.96 -15.77
C GLY A 585 -5.70 -4.70 -15.26
N ALA A 586 -6.60 -5.68 -15.32
CA ALA A 586 -8.03 -5.49 -15.04
C ALA A 586 -8.42 -5.65 -13.56
N HIS A 587 -7.63 -6.34 -12.72
CA HIS A 587 -7.99 -6.59 -11.31
C HIS A 587 -8.30 -5.29 -10.52
N ALA A 588 -7.64 -4.18 -10.85
CA ALA A 588 -7.86 -2.89 -10.21
C ALA A 588 -9.03 -2.07 -10.79
N HIS A 589 -9.66 -2.54 -11.87
CA HIS A 589 -10.68 -1.83 -12.64
C HIS A 589 -11.87 -2.77 -12.96
N VAL A 590 -12.68 -3.07 -11.95
CA VAL A 590 -13.80 -4.04 -12.03
C VAL A 590 -14.85 -3.66 -13.10
N SER A 591 -15.02 -2.38 -13.37
CA SER A 591 -15.90 -1.85 -14.43
C SER A 591 -15.54 -2.34 -15.83
N LEU A 592 -14.28 -2.72 -16.09
CA LEU A 592 -13.82 -3.19 -17.40
C LEU A 592 -14.53 -4.49 -17.82
N TYR A 593 -14.95 -5.33 -16.88
CA TYR A 593 -15.63 -6.59 -17.19
C TYR A 593 -17.03 -6.37 -17.81
N GLY A 594 -17.68 -5.25 -17.50
CA GLY A 594 -18.99 -4.87 -18.03
C GLY A 594 -18.95 -4.20 -19.40
N ARG A 595 -17.81 -4.21 -20.09
CA ARG A 595 -17.60 -3.51 -21.36
C ARG A 595 -17.95 -4.37 -22.57
N GLN A 596 -18.57 -3.77 -23.58
CA GLN A 596 -18.90 -4.45 -24.83
C GLN A 596 -17.65 -4.95 -25.57
N GLU A 597 -16.55 -4.20 -25.51
CA GLU A 597 -15.26 -4.63 -26.07
C GLU A 597 -14.82 -5.96 -25.49
N VAL A 598 -14.89 -6.10 -24.17
CA VAL A 598 -14.47 -7.29 -23.43
C VAL A 598 -15.40 -8.46 -23.74
N PHE A 599 -16.72 -8.24 -23.69
CA PHE A 599 -17.70 -9.26 -24.06
C PHE A 599 -17.48 -9.81 -25.47
N TRP A 600 -17.39 -8.94 -26.47
CA TRP A 600 -17.26 -9.38 -27.86
C TRP A 600 -15.91 -10.03 -28.15
N LEU A 601 -14.81 -9.55 -27.58
CA LEU A 601 -13.50 -10.19 -27.75
C LEU A 601 -13.47 -11.59 -27.13
N ARG A 602 -14.05 -11.76 -25.93
CA ARG A 602 -14.19 -13.08 -25.29
C ARG A 602 -15.06 -14.02 -26.11
N LEU A 603 -16.21 -13.53 -26.58
CA LEU A 603 -17.14 -14.32 -27.38
C LEU A 603 -16.50 -14.78 -28.70
N LEU A 604 -15.88 -13.86 -29.44
CA LEU A 604 -15.18 -14.18 -30.68
C LEU A 604 -14.02 -15.15 -30.45
N HIS A 605 -13.30 -15.02 -29.33
CA HIS A 605 -12.25 -15.97 -28.96
C HIS A 605 -12.81 -17.37 -28.67
N ALA A 606 -13.88 -17.48 -27.87
CA ALA A 606 -14.52 -18.75 -27.57
C ALA A 606 -14.98 -19.47 -28.84
N LEU A 607 -15.54 -18.73 -29.80
CA LEU A 607 -15.89 -19.26 -31.13
C LEU A 607 -14.64 -19.68 -31.92
N GLN A 608 -13.56 -18.90 -31.90
CA GLN A 608 -12.30 -19.20 -32.59
C GLN A 608 -11.67 -20.51 -32.09
N VAL A 609 -11.70 -20.77 -30.78
CA VAL A 609 -11.19 -22.01 -30.18
C VAL A 609 -12.21 -23.15 -30.17
N ARG A 610 -13.39 -22.95 -30.79
CA ARG A 610 -14.52 -23.89 -30.86
C ARG A 610 -15.07 -24.32 -29.50
N ASN A 611 -14.96 -23.46 -28.49
CA ASN A 611 -15.56 -23.66 -27.18
C ASN A 611 -17.00 -23.10 -27.14
N GLU A 612 -17.93 -23.80 -27.79
CA GLU A 612 -19.33 -23.37 -27.91
C GLU A 612 -20.06 -23.30 -26.56
N ALA A 613 -19.67 -24.11 -25.58
CA ALA A 613 -20.26 -24.07 -24.24
C ALA A 613 -19.96 -22.75 -23.53
N GLU A 614 -18.72 -22.27 -23.61
CA GLU A 614 -18.32 -20.96 -23.10
C GLU A 614 -18.96 -19.83 -23.90
N ALA A 615 -18.98 -19.92 -25.22
CA ALA A 615 -19.65 -18.92 -26.08
C ALA A 615 -21.13 -18.77 -25.72
N LEU A 616 -21.84 -19.88 -25.52
CA LEU A 616 -23.25 -19.86 -25.12
C LEU A 616 -23.42 -19.25 -23.72
N ALA A 617 -22.57 -19.63 -22.76
CA ALA A 617 -22.60 -19.06 -21.42
C ALA A 617 -22.38 -17.54 -21.45
N LEU A 618 -21.44 -17.04 -22.25
CA LEU A 618 -21.18 -15.61 -22.42
C LEU A 618 -22.41 -14.88 -22.95
N VAL A 619 -23.01 -15.35 -24.06
CA VAL A 619 -24.15 -14.67 -24.67
C VAL A 619 -25.39 -14.72 -23.78
N THR A 620 -25.61 -15.80 -23.03
CA THR A 620 -26.77 -15.93 -22.13
C THR A 620 -26.61 -15.14 -20.83
N LEU A 621 -25.41 -15.13 -20.22
CA LEU A 621 -25.19 -14.53 -18.90
C LEU A 621 -24.65 -13.11 -18.94
N SER A 622 -23.99 -12.72 -20.02
CA SER A 622 -23.26 -11.45 -20.15
C SER A 622 -23.59 -10.68 -21.43
N GLY A 623 -24.65 -11.09 -22.14
CA GLY A 623 -25.13 -10.39 -23.33
C GLY A 623 -25.70 -8.99 -23.03
N PHE A 624 -25.62 -8.11 -24.01
CA PHE A 624 -26.13 -6.73 -23.95
C PHE A 624 -27.51 -6.59 -24.59
N GLY A 625 -27.97 -7.58 -25.35
CA GLY A 625 -29.28 -7.56 -26.01
C GLY A 625 -29.43 -6.34 -26.94
N VAL A 626 -30.47 -5.54 -26.72
CA VAL A 626 -30.76 -4.33 -27.53
C VAL A 626 -29.64 -3.29 -27.44
N ARG A 627 -28.90 -3.24 -26.32
CA ARG A 627 -27.80 -2.27 -26.11
C ARG A 627 -26.48 -2.69 -26.76
N SER A 628 -26.43 -3.88 -27.35
CA SER A 628 -25.25 -4.40 -28.03
C SER A 628 -24.88 -3.55 -29.24
N TRP A 629 -23.59 -3.49 -29.58
CA TRP A 629 -23.12 -2.85 -30.81
C TRP A 629 -23.71 -3.48 -32.07
N HIS A 630 -24.11 -4.75 -32.00
CA HIS A 630 -24.81 -5.44 -33.08
C HIS A 630 -25.85 -6.44 -32.51
N PRO A 631 -27.05 -5.96 -32.09
CA PRO A 631 -28.06 -6.78 -31.40
C PRO A 631 -28.52 -8.00 -32.21
N VAL A 632 -28.63 -7.84 -33.53
CA VAL A 632 -29.01 -8.92 -34.45
C VAL A 632 -27.97 -10.05 -34.47
N LEU A 633 -26.68 -9.72 -34.37
CA LEU A 633 -25.60 -10.71 -34.43
C LEU A 633 -25.54 -11.46 -33.12
N GLU A 634 -25.58 -10.73 -31.99
CA GLU A 634 -25.56 -11.34 -30.66
C GLU A 634 -26.71 -12.33 -30.48
N ARG A 635 -27.93 -11.93 -30.84
CA ARG A 635 -29.09 -12.83 -30.82
C ARG A 635 -28.92 -14.03 -31.75
N SER A 636 -28.44 -13.80 -32.97
CA SER A 636 -28.23 -14.86 -33.94
C SER A 636 -27.21 -15.88 -33.45
N LEU A 637 -26.12 -15.43 -32.83
CA LEU A 637 -25.14 -16.31 -32.19
C LEU A 637 -25.77 -17.09 -31.02
N ALA A 638 -26.57 -16.44 -30.17
CA ALA A 638 -27.31 -17.11 -29.10
C ALA A 638 -28.19 -18.24 -29.67
N ARG A 639 -28.90 -17.94 -30.76
CA ARG A 639 -29.84 -18.83 -31.43
C ARG A 639 -29.11 -20.04 -32.04
N ILE A 640 -28.03 -19.80 -32.79
CA ILE A 640 -27.19 -20.84 -33.39
C ILE A 640 -26.59 -21.74 -32.30
N LEU A 641 -26.04 -21.18 -31.24
CA LEU A 641 -25.42 -21.94 -30.14
C LEU A 641 -26.46 -22.76 -29.35
N THR A 642 -27.67 -22.21 -29.16
CA THR A 642 -28.76 -22.94 -28.51
C THR A 642 -29.23 -24.10 -29.36
N TYR A 643 -29.39 -23.89 -30.66
CA TYR A 643 -29.73 -24.94 -31.63
C TYR A 643 -28.71 -26.07 -31.63
N ARG A 644 -27.41 -25.74 -31.71
CA ARG A 644 -26.34 -26.76 -31.69
C ARG A 644 -26.30 -27.55 -30.39
N ARG A 645 -26.77 -26.98 -29.27
CA ARG A 645 -26.81 -27.68 -27.98
C ARG A 645 -28.07 -28.52 -27.77
N SER A 646 -29.23 -28.08 -28.24
CA SER A 646 -30.53 -28.67 -27.85
C SER A 646 -31.41 -29.12 -29.03
N GLY A 647 -31.02 -28.82 -30.26
CA GLY A 647 -31.86 -28.97 -31.46
C GLY A 647 -32.98 -27.93 -31.56
N TYR A 648 -33.06 -26.98 -30.62
CA TYR A 648 -34.12 -25.97 -30.56
C TYR A 648 -33.55 -24.56 -30.71
N MET A 649 -34.21 -23.73 -31.53
CA MET A 649 -33.77 -22.36 -31.83
C MET A 649 -34.38 -21.28 -30.93
N GLY A 650 -35.19 -21.61 -29.91
CA GLY A 650 -35.84 -20.56 -29.11
C GLY A 650 -37.08 -19.95 -29.78
N ALA A 651 -37.97 -19.36 -28.99
CA ALA A 651 -39.14 -18.64 -29.50
C ALA A 651 -38.76 -17.26 -30.03
N GLY A 652 -39.55 -16.72 -30.97
CA GLY A 652 -39.39 -15.35 -31.45
C GLY A 652 -39.56 -14.36 -30.31
N THR A 653 -38.53 -13.55 -30.07
CA THR A 653 -38.64 -12.37 -29.23
C THR A 653 -38.84 -11.17 -30.13
N ASP A 654 -39.89 -10.38 -29.85
CA ASP A 654 -40.15 -9.10 -30.50
C ASP A 654 -38.97 -8.16 -30.19
N LEU A 655 -37.97 -8.13 -31.06
CA LEU A 655 -37.16 -6.93 -31.15
C LEU A 655 -37.86 -6.00 -32.12
N GLU A 656 -38.32 -4.87 -31.57
CA GLU A 656 -38.61 -3.68 -32.34
C GLU A 656 -37.51 -3.50 -33.38
N ALA A 657 -37.94 -3.41 -34.64
CA ALA A 657 -37.10 -3.24 -35.81
C ALA A 657 -36.28 -1.95 -35.67
N SER A 658 -35.15 -1.99 -34.97
CA SER A 658 -34.29 -0.83 -34.81
C SER A 658 -32.94 -1.07 -35.48
N CYS A 659 -32.67 -0.17 -36.42
CA CYS A 659 -31.33 0.19 -36.93
C CYS A 659 -30.60 -0.78 -37.86
N VAL A 660 -31.29 -1.57 -38.68
CA VAL A 660 -30.68 -2.14 -39.90
C VAL A 660 -31.60 -1.91 -41.09
N CYS A 661 -31.17 -1.09 -42.06
CA CYS A 661 -32.00 -0.73 -43.22
C CYS A 661 -32.27 -1.90 -44.19
N VAL A 662 -31.48 -2.96 -44.10
CA VAL A 662 -31.70 -4.22 -44.80
C VAL A 662 -31.17 -5.32 -43.89
N VAL A 663 -32.03 -6.16 -43.34
CA VAL A 663 -31.59 -7.36 -42.62
C VAL A 663 -30.90 -8.27 -43.63
N PRO A 664 -29.60 -8.59 -43.49
CA PRO A 664 -28.93 -9.53 -44.38
C PRO A 664 -29.70 -10.86 -44.48
N VAL A 665 -29.78 -11.40 -45.70
CA VAL A 665 -30.55 -12.64 -46.01
C VAL A 665 -30.17 -13.81 -45.09
N PHE A 666 -28.92 -13.88 -44.63
CA PHE A 666 -28.48 -14.88 -43.65
C PHE A 666 -29.32 -14.86 -42.36
N PHE A 667 -29.59 -13.68 -41.80
CA PHE A 667 -30.38 -13.55 -40.57
C PHE A 667 -31.85 -13.82 -40.83
N GLU A 668 -32.38 -13.48 -42.01
CA GLU A 668 -33.73 -13.86 -42.42
C GLU A 668 -33.89 -15.39 -42.52
N MET A 669 -32.95 -16.09 -43.16
CA MET A 669 -32.94 -17.56 -43.23
C MET A 669 -32.85 -18.20 -41.84
N LEU A 670 -32.11 -17.58 -40.92
CA LEU A 670 -32.04 -18.05 -39.53
C LEU A 670 -33.38 -17.89 -38.79
N GLU A 671 -34.10 -16.79 -39.02
CA GLU A 671 -35.44 -16.59 -38.46
C GLU A 671 -36.48 -17.53 -39.12
N GLN A 672 -36.35 -17.85 -40.41
CA GLN A 672 -37.15 -18.88 -41.09
C GLN A 672 -36.90 -20.26 -40.49
N ALA A 673 -35.63 -20.64 -40.28
CA ALA A 673 -35.25 -21.89 -39.63
C ALA A 673 -35.84 -22.03 -38.21
N ALA A 674 -35.99 -20.90 -37.51
CA ALA A 674 -36.60 -20.84 -36.20
C ALA A 674 -38.14 -20.78 -36.22
N GLY A 675 -38.78 -20.76 -37.39
CA GLY A 675 -40.23 -20.59 -37.53
C GLY A 675 -40.74 -19.19 -37.13
N CYS A 676 -39.85 -18.21 -37.05
CA CYS A 676 -40.15 -16.83 -36.67
C CYS A 676 -40.41 -15.91 -37.89
N ALA A 677 -40.05 -16.36 -39.09
CA ALA A 677 -40.30 -15.67 -40.36
C ALA A 677 -40.96 -16.62 -41.38
N ALA A 678 -41.66 -16.06 -42.36
CA ALA A 678 -42.31 -16.84 -43.41
C ALA A 678 -41.29 -17.43 -44.40
N GLY A 679 -41.49 -18.68 -44.79
CA GLY A 679 -40.63 -19.44 -45.70
C GLY A 679 -39.87 -20.58 -45.01
N GLU A 680 -39.23 -21.44 -45.80
CA GLU A 680 -38.35 -22.50 -45.31
C GLU A 680 -36.91 -22.22 -45.76
N PRO A 681 -35.91 -22.37 -44.87
CA PRO A 681 -34.52 -22.20 -45.25
C PRO A 681 -34.09 -23.29 -46.23
N PRO A 682 -33.18 -23.01 -47.17
CA PRO A 682 -32.71 -24.01 -48.11
C PRO A 682 -31.88 -25.11 -47.41
N PRO A 683 -31.84 -26.35 -47.93
CA PRO A 683 -31.16 -27.47 -47.25
C PRO A 683 -29.68 -27.23 -46.92
N TRP A 684 -28.95 -26.53 -47.80
CA TRP A 684 -27.55 -26.17 -47.56
C TRP A 684 -27.37 -25.25 -46.35
N PHE A 685 -28.41 -24.49 -45.97
CA PHE A 685 -28.35 -23.60 -44.81
C PHE A 685 -28.41 -24.41 -43.51
N MET A 686 -29.20 -25.47 -43.46
CA MET A 686 -29.19 -26.38 -42.31
C MET A 686 -27.84 -27.08 -42.17
N GLU A 687 -27.24 -27.53 -43.29
CA GLU A 687 -25.87 -28.06 -43.30
C GLU A 687 -24.84 -27.02 -42.82
N LEU A 688 -25.04 -25.73 -43.16
CA LEU A 688 -24.21 -24.64 -42.65
C LEU A 688 -24.32 -24.51 -41.13
N LEU A 689 -25.53 -24.56 -40.55
CA LEU A 689 -25.77 -24.44 -39.11
C LEU A 689 -25.07 -25.55 -38.30
N ASP A 690 -25.06 -26.76 -38.85
CA ASP A 690 -24.35 -27.92 -38.27
C ASP A 690 -22.82 -27.80 -38.45
N GLY A 691 -22.37 -27.08 -39.47
CA GLY A 691 -20.95 -26.81 -39.75
C GLY A 691 -20.33 -25.70 -38.89
N GLY A 692 -18.99 -25.71 -38.75
CA GLY A 692 -18.25 -24.68 -38.01
C GLY A 692 -18.25 -23.30 -38.67
N ASN A 693 -18.47 -23.23 -39.99
CA ASN A 693 -18.46 -22.00 -40.77
C ASN A 693 -19.70 -21.11 -40.59
N VAL A 694 -20.73 -21.57 -39.87
CA VAL A 694 -21.91 -20.74 -39.54
C VAL A 694 -21.53 -19.45 -38.82
N PHE A 695 -20.56 -19.51 -37.90
CA PHE A 695 -20.13 -18.34 -37.13
C PHE A 695 -19.37 -17.34 -38.00
N ALA A 696 -18.58 -17.83 -38.95
CA ALA A 696 -17.94 -17.00 -39.97
C ALA A 696 -18.99 -16.33 -40.88
N ALA A 697 -19.99 -17.09 -41.34
CA ALA A 697 -21.10 -16.57 -42.15
C ALA A 697 -21.92 -15.50 -41.40
N ALA A 698 -22.23 -15.72 -40.12
CA ALA A 698 -22.91 -14.75 -39.27
C ALA A 698 -22.09 -13.46 -39.12
N CYS A 699 -20.77 -13.57 -38.92
CA CYS A 699 -19.88 -12.41 -38.89
C CYS A 699 -19.83 -11.68 -40.24
N ILE A 700 -19.80 -12.40 -41.37
CA ILE A 700 -19.84 -11.78 -42.72
C ILE A 700 -21.13 -11.01 -42.92
N ALA A 701 -22.27 -11.60 -42.54
CA ALA A 701 -23.59 -10.98 -42.62
C ALA A 701 -23.65 -9.69 -41.77
N ALA A 702 -23.01 -9.68 -40.61
CA ALA A 702 -22.87 -8.49 -39.77
C ALA A 702 -21.83 -7.47 -40.29
N GLY A 703 -21.11 -7.77 -41.37
CA GLY A 703 -20.01 -6.94 -41.90
C GLY A 703 -18.69 -7.07 -41.12
N TRP A 704 -18.58 -8.05 -40.22
CA TRP A 704 -17.41 -8.32 -39.38
C TRP A 704 -16.40 -9.22 -40.09
N LYS A 705 -15.91 -8.75 -41.25
CA LYS A 705 -15.12 -9.55 -42.19
C LYS A 705 -13.81 -10.07 -41.58
N ALA A 706 -13.12 -9.25 -40.81
CA ALA A 706 -11.88 -9.64 -40.14
C ALA A 706 -12.12 -10.73 -39.08
N ALA A 707 -13.25 -10.68 -38.38
CA ALA A 707 -13.64 -11.72 -37.45
C ALA A 707 -13.96 -13.02 -38.19
N ALA A 708 -14.77 -12.93 -39.24
CA ALA A 708 -15.14 -14.08 -40.07
C ALA A 708 -13.93 -14.83 -40.64
N GLN A 709 -12.94 -14.11 -41.18
CA GLN A 709 -11.71 -14.70 -41.72
C GLN A 709 -10.94 -15.51 -40.68
N ARG A 710 -10.99 -15.14 -39.40
CA ARG A 710 -10.32 -15.86 -38.31
C ARG A 710 -11.15 -17.03 -37.76
N LEU A 711 -12.46 -17.02 -37.98
CA LEU A 711 -13.37 -18.09 -37.60
C LEU A 711 -13.54 -19.14 -38.71
N GLU A 712 -13.17 -18.81 -39.95
CA GLU A 712 -13.33 -19.69 -41.11
C GLU A 712 -12.49 -20.97 -40.98
N ASP A 713 -13.13 -22.12 -41.24
CA ASP A 713 -12.53 -23.43 -41.38
C ASP A 713 -12.39 -23.79 -42.87
N PRO A 714 -11.18 -23.77 -43.45
CA PRO A 714 -10.96 -24.03 -44.87
C PRO A 714 -11.34 -25.48 -45.24
N GLY A 715 -12.53 -25.65 -45.83
CA GLY A 715 -13.01 -26.94 -46.35
C GLY A 715 -14.37 -27.40 -45.83
N ALA A 716 -14.96 -26.69 -44.87
CA ALA A 716 -16.24 -27.05 -44.25
C ALA A 716 -17.43 -26.19 -44.73
N TRP A 717 -17.44 -25.75 -45.99
CA TRP A 717 -18.56 -24.98 -46.57
C TRP A 717 -19.51 -25.91 -47.34
N PRO A 718 -20.84 -25.82 -47.15
CA PRO A 718 -21.82 -26.63 -47.86
C PRO A 718 -21.76 -26.49 -49.38
N ALA A 719 -22.04 -27.58 -50.10
CA ALA A 719 -22.12 -27.58 -51.56
C ALA A 719 -23.37 -26.82 -52.05
N GLY A 720 -23.24 -26.03 -53.12
CA GLY A 720 -24.37 -25.27 -53.70
C GLY A 720 -24.74 -23.98 -52.95
N MET A 721 -23.99 -23.60 -51.91
CA MET A 721 -24.15 -22.34 -51.19
C MET A 721 -23.84 -21.13 -52.07
N PRO A 722 -24.65 -20.04 -52.02
CA PRO A 722 -24.35 -18.79 -52.70
C PRO A 722 -23.03 -18.14 -52.22
N LYS A 723 -22.28 -17.54 -53.15
CA LYS A 723 -20.97 -16.92 -52.86
C LYS A 723 -21.04 -15.77 -51.83
N PHE A 724 -22.15 -15.05 -51.76
CA PHE A 724 -22.31 -13.93 -50.83
C PHE A 724 -22.28 -14.36 -49.35
N ILE A 725 -22.66 -15.61 -49.03
CA ILE A 725 -22.58 -16.16 -47.67
C ILE A 725 -21.11 -16.31 -47.23
N ARG A 726 -20.20 -16.53 -48.17
CA ARG A 726 -18.73 -16.54 -47.95
C ARG A 726 -18.09 -15.16 -48.16
N GLY A 727 -18.87 -14.11 -48.36
CA GLY A 727 -18.36 -12.75 -48.57
C GLY A 727 -17.81 -12.49 -49.98
N GLY A 728 -18.07 -13.39 -50.95
CA GLY A 728 -17.83 -13.12 -52.37
C GLY A 728 -18.93 -12.25 -52.98
N SER A 729 -18.55 -11.36 -53.90
CA SER A 729 -19.49 -10.54 -54.69
C SER A 729 -20.41 -11.38 -55.56
#